data_AF-A0A941IUI4-F1
#
_entry.id   AF-A0A941IUI4-F1
#
_cell.length_a   1.000
_cell.length_b   1.000
_cell.length_c   1.000
_cell.angle_alpha   90.00
_cell.angle_beta   90.00
_cell.angle_gamma   90.00
#
_symmetry.space_group_name_H-M   'P 1'
#
loop_
_entity.id
_entity.type
_entity.pdbx_description
1 polymer ?
#
loop_
_entity_poly.entity_id
_entity_poly.type
_entity_poly.pdbx_seq_one_letter_code
_entity_poly.pdbx_strand_id
1 'polypeptide(L)'
;MATFGWMIRLARWYTRKPKLVGFSALAVLIVGLAVASVVTGFTHGFWPNLLLNAAGDMLGGMVILLMIEPIVSRAAVQIRQHPHLDFRLFAQRIPLADREILVLDTYSGLFDAVNGPRAAAYLRDAARRGVKIKILLMSPATDASRLREAQLATANPGLQIDALLHDNIALLSRLENELRAGDESADGESDYSAGPARGSGETAETGQYVVVPGYAQAVDEDSLGEQLPLLSAPAVPSAATALGADATNAANPPIPVQRTEVPAVAATVATPVAAGNFELRLYAAAAPFTLYARDETLLFALLPAYQQAHDAPQLEISRGSQTGSQITETFNELWREARPVSRLAPIRLSDDADARPMLVRNVIVNANSYYVSNRIDAALEARPDQHFWPGLSGGEESEAEVVPPGSALGDQLEFAYRRKYGRVLPPAGPRFVLMRPARHGAVPKDRTVEFDRLPLGQILGWLAEARRSVRILDTSSILIGQDGDEAEAQAFVAAALAALGNGATVRILLLAPTTSAALERAQEIRDPRFNLKVERNIERLRFLGAQLPGHGIEPERLQVRLYDQLPVISVHQIDDRVMAGFLPYRRRSSLTSQYESQRHSDLGEFAVDQFQRLWDRARPLSGLRYLTVWTSPTLPGTRLLIRAWRVRRVWYVASERVEDLMAQAQRTGAAGSGQQVRAAIEEVVQSVFRLSDPVDEATHREVWDEFARIYSSSDPGVPVRALLADVI
;
A
#
# COMPACT_ATOMS: atom_id res chain seq x y z
N MET A 1 -8.55 31.73 -76.49
CA MET A 1 -8.86 31.99 -75.06
C MET A 1 -9.88 31.02 -74.44
N ALA A 2 -10.76 30.35 -75.21
CA ALA A 2 -11.78 29.43 -74.64
C ALA A 2 -11.26 28.02 -74.25
N THR A 3 -10.12 27.56 -74.79
CA THR A 3 -9.59 26.22 -74.55
C THR A 3 -8.88 26.05 -73.20
N PHE A 4 -8.32 27.13 -72.64
CA PHE A 4 -7.57 27.07 -71.37
C PHE A 4 -8.48 26.96 -70.14
N GLY A 5 -9.72 27.49 -70.22
CA GLY A 5 -10.70 27.42 -69.13
C GLY A 5 -11.25 26.01 -68.89
N TRP A 6 -11.33 25.18 -69.94
CA TRP A 6 -11.78 23.79 -69.79
C TRP A 6 -10.72 22.92 -69.12
N MET A 7 -9.43 23.11 -69.45
CA MET A 7 -8.33 22.39 -68.79
C MET A 7 -8.24 22.68 -67.29
N ILE A 8 -8.47 23.92 -66.85
CA ILE A 8 -8.48 24.28 -65.41
C ILE A 8 -9.70 23.68 -64.69
N ARG A 9 -10.87 23.62 -65.34
CA ARG A 9 -12.06 22.95 -64.79
C ARG A 9 -11.87 21.43 -64.72
N LEU A 10 -11.23 20.83 -65.74
CA LEU A 10 -10.91 19.40 -65.74
C LEU A 10 -9.88 19.05 -64.66
N ALA A 11 -8.85 19.86 -64.47
CA ALA A 11 -7.85 19.68 -63.41
C ALA A 11 -8.47 19.84 -61.99
N ARG A 12 -9.39 20.80 -61.79
CA ARG A 12 -10.15 20.93 -60.54
C ARG A 12 -11.14 19.79 -60.31
N TRP A 13 -11.70 19.22 -61.37
CA TRP A 13 -12.58 18.07 -61.28
C TRP A 13 -11.81 16.77 -61.00
N TYR A 14 -10.65 16.60 -61.65
CA TYR A 14 -9.71 15.50 -61.44
C TYR A 14 -9.18 15.48 -60.01
N THR A 15 -8.86 16.65 -59.43
CA THR A 15 -8.41 16.73 -58.03
C THR A 15 -9.52 16.48 -57.01
N ARG A 16 -10.78 16.81 -57.33
CA ARG A 16 -11.92 16.59 -56.41
C ARG A 16 -12.50 15.18 -56.47
N LYS A 17 -12.51 14.53 -57.64
CA LYS A 17 -13.07 13.17 -57.83
C LYS A 17 -12.26 12.37 -58.87
N PRO A 18 -10.97 12.06 -58.60
CA PRO A 18 -10.06 11.45 -59.59
C PRO A 18 -10.59 10.13 -60.14
N LYS A 19 -11.30 9.36 -59.31
CA LYS A 19 -11.90 8.08 -59.66
C LYS A 19 -12.97 8.19 -60.74
N LEU A 20 -13.86 9.19 -60.63
CA LEU A 20 -14.94 9.43 -61.59
C LEU A 20 -14.41 9.87 -62.95
N VAL A 21 -13.30 10.63 -62.95
CA VAL A 21 -12.61 11.04 -64.17
C VAL A 21 -11.94 9.83 -64.84
N GLY A 22 -11.30 8.95 -64.06
CA GLY A 22 -10.70 7.71 -64.56
C GLY A 22 -11.72 6.80 -65.24
N PHE A 23 -12.88 6.57 -64.61
CA PHE A 23 -13.97 5.78 -65.22
C PHE A 23 -14.54 6.43 -66.47
N SER A 24 -14.71 7.75 -66.47
CA SER A 24 -15.22 8.47 -67.63
C SER A 24 -14.24 8.40 -68.81
N ALA A 25 -12.93 8.53 -68.55
CA ALA A 25 -11.89 8.40 -69.57
C ALA A 25 -11.84 6.98 -70.15
N LEU A 26 -11.96 5.95 -69.30
CA LEU A 26 -12.01 4.56 -69.74
C LEU A 26 -13.26 4.27 -70.58
N ALA A 27 -14.43 4.77 -70.17
CA ALA A 27 -15.67 4.64 -70.94
C ALA A 27 -15.56 5.31 -72.31
N VAL A 28 -15.00 6.52 -72.36
CA VAL A 28 -14.74 7.23 -73.64
C VAL A 28 -13.75 6.46 -74.51
N LEU A 29 -12.70 5.86 -73.93
CA LEU A 29 -11.75 5.03 -74.67
C LEU A 29 -12.42 3.79 -75.26
N ILE A 30 -13.27 3.09 -74.50
CA ILE A 30 -14.02 1.92 -74.96
C ILE A 30 -14.95 2.31 -76.11
N VAL A 31 -15.69 3.42 -75.98
CA VAL A 31 -16.56 3.95 -77.05
C VAL A 31 -15.74 4.35 -78.28
N GLY A 32 -14.56 4.95 -78.09
CA GLY A 32 -13.67 5.29 -79.20
C GLY A 32 -13.16 4.06 -79.96
N LEU A 33 -12.72 3.02 -79.25
CA LEU A 33 -12.29 1.75 -79.84
C LEU A 33 -13.44 1.02 -80.54
N ALA A 34 -14.64 1.08 -79.97
CA ALA A 34 -15.86 0.58 -80.57
C ALA A 34 -16.18 1.24 -81.93
N VAL A 35 -16.17 2.57 -81.97
CA VAL A 35 -16.42 3.33 -83.20
C VAL A 35 -15.34 3.05 -84.24
N ALA A 36 -14.07 3.01 -83.83
CA ALA A 36 -12.96 2.68 -84.72
C ALA A 36 -13.11 1.27 -85.34
N SER A 37 -13.47 0.27 -84.54
CA SER A 37 -13.71 -1.11 -85.00
C SER A 37 -14.83 -1.21 -86.05
N VAL A 38 -15.91 -0.44 -85.89
CA VAL A 38 -17.00 -0.38 -86.87
C VAL A 38 -16.53 0.27 -88.17
N VAL A 39 -15.80 1.38 -88.08
CA VAL A 39 -15.29 2.10 -89.26
C VAL A 39 -14.27 1.27 -90.05
N THR A 40 -13.43 0.48 -89.38
CA THR A 40 -12.41 -0.35 -90.04
C THR A 40 -12.92 -1.72 -90.50
N GLY A 41 -14.21 -2.05 -90.29
CA GLY A 41 -14.82 -3.31 -90.73
C GLY A 41 -14.40 -4.55 -89.94
N PHE A 42 -13.75 -4.38 -88.79
CA PHE A 42 -13.21 -5.47 -87.96
C PHE A 42 -14.27 -5.97 -86.95
N THR A 43 -15.38 -6.52 -87.44
CA THR A 43 -16.58 -6.78 -86.61
C THR A 43 -16.81 -8.24 -86.21
N HIS A 44 -16.08 -9.21 -86.78
CA HIS A 44 -16.27 -10.63 -86.44
C HIS A 44 -15.39 -11.05 -85.26
N GLY A 45 -16.03 -11.32 -84.11
CA GLY A 45 -15.39 -11.89 -82.90
C GLY A 45 -14.72 -10.89 -81.95
N PHE A 46 -14.39 -9.68 -82.41
CA PHE A 46 -13.80 -8.64 -81.54
C PHE A 46 -14.79 -8.11 -80.51
N TRP A 47 -16.02 -7.82 -80.93
CA TRP A 47 -17.04 -7.22 -80.07
C TRP A 47 -17.47 -8.09 -78.88
N PRO A 48 -17.77 -9.39 -79.07
CA PRO A 48 -18.06 -10.28 -77.94
C PRO A 48 -16.89 -10.35 -76.96
N ASN A 49 -15.65 -10.47 -77.44
CA ASN A 49 -14.47 -10.59 -76.59
C ASN A 49 -14.12 -9.29 -75.85
N LEU A 50 -14.24 -8.14 -76.51
CA LEU A 50 -14.00 -6.83 -75.90
C LEU A 50 -15.06 -6.54 -74.83
N LEU A 51 -16.33 -6.79 -75.12
CA LEU A 51 -17.42 -6.59 -74.15
C LEU A 51 -17.29 -7.55 -72.97
N LEU A 52 -16.94 -8.82 -73.19
CA LEU A 52 -16.78 -9.80 -72.11
C LEU A 52 -15.62 -9.42 -71.17
N ASN A 53 -14.47 -9.05 -71.73
CA ASN A 53 -13.29 -8.70 -70.94
C ASN A 53 -13.45 -7.33 -70.26
N ALA A 54 -13.95 -6.32 -70.98
CA ALA A 54 -14.13 -4.98 -70.42
C ALA A 54 -15.27 -4.92 -69.38
N ALA A 55 -16.36 -5.67 -69.59
CA ALA A 55 -17.43 -5.76 -68.60
C ALA A 55 -16.98 -6.51 -67.34
N GLY A 56 -16.16 -7.55 -67.49
CA GLY A 56 -15.53 -8.27 -66.38
C GLY A 56 -14.63 -7.37 -65.53
N ASP A 57 -13.73 -6.63 -66.17
CA ASP A 57 -12.82 -5.70 -65.47
C ASP A 57 -13.54 -4.49 -64.87
N MET A 58 -14.57 -3.96 -65.55
CA MET A 58 -15.39 -2.88 -64.99
C MET A 58 -16.23 -3.36 -63.80
N LEU A 59 -16.86 -4.54 -63.88
CA LEU A 59 -17.60 -5.11 -62.76
C LEU A 59 -16.67 -5.47 -61.60
N GLY A 60 -15.50 -6.06 -61.87
CA GLY A 60 -14.48 -6.35 -60.87
C GLY A 60 -13.99 -5.08 -60.18
N GLY A 61 -13.61 -4.06 -60.95
CA GLY A 61 -13.21 -2.76 -60.42
C GLY A 61 -14.32 -2.07 -59.63
N MET A 62 -15.57 -2.16 -60.08
CA MET A 62 -16.72 -1.57 -59.41
C MET A 62 -17.06 -2.33 -58.11
N VAL A 63 -16.94 -3.65 -58.06
CA VAL A 63 -17.10 -4.44 -56.83
C VAL A 63 -15.97 -4.15 -55.84
N ILE A 64 -14.72 -4.02 -56.30
CA ILE A 64 -13.60 -3.63 -55.42
C ILE A 64 -13.85 -2.23 -54.84
N LEU A 65 -14.29 -1.26 -55.65
CA LEU A 65 -14.53 0.12 -55.20
C LEU A 65 -15.83 0.32 -54.40
N LEU A 66 -16.90 -0.39 -54.72
CA LEU A 66 -18.20 -0.20 -54.06
C LEU A 66 -18.47 -1.20 -52.93
N MET A 67 -17.82 -2.36 -52.92
CA MET A 67 -17.98 -3.35 -51.86
C MET A 67 -16.77 -3.39 -50.93
N ILE A 68 -15.55 -3.48 -51.47
CA ILE A 68 -14.35 -3.60 -50.62
C ILE A 68 -13.97 -2.24 -50.04
N GLU A 69 -14.05 -1.13 -50.77
CA GLU A 69 -13.65 0.17 -50.22
C GLU A 69 -14.54 0.66 -49.07
N PRO A 70 -15.88 0.45 -49.03
CA PRO A 70 -16.68 0.71 -47.84
C PRO A 70 -16.33 -0.22 -46.68
N ILE A 71 -15.90 -1.47 -46.93
CA ILE A 71 -15.47 -2.41 -45.87
C ILE A 71 -14.09 -2.02 -45.35
N VAL A 72 -13.15 -1.65 -46.21
CA VAL A 72 -11.81 -1.17 -45.86
C VAL A 72 -11.87 0.22 -45.24
N SER A 73 -12.75 1.11 -45.69
CA SER A 73 -12.95 2.42 -45.06
C SER A 73 -13.73 2.33 -43.75
N ARG A 74 -14.67 1.38 -43.60
CA ARG A 74 -15.29 1.04 -42.30
C ARG A 74 -14.32 0.33 -41.35
N ALA A 75 -13.37 -0.45 -41.85
CA ALA A 75 -12.26 -1.03 -41.08
C ALA A 75 -11.12 -0.02 -40.81
N ALA A 76 -11.01 1.04 -41.63
CA ALA A 76 -10.08 2.16 -41.44
C ALA A 76 -10.66 3.30 -40.59
N VAL A 77 -11.87 3.16 -40.05
CA VAL A 77 -12.38 4.08 -39.03
C VAL A 77 -11.63 3.81 -37.73
N GLN A 78 -10.71 4.73 -37.40
CA GLN A 78 -10.02 4.92 -36.11
C GLN A 78 -8.83 4.00 -35.79
N ILE A 79 -7.98 3.66 -36.76
CA ILE A 79 -6.59 3.29 -36.43
C ILE A 79 -5.71 4.51 -36.67
N ARG A 80 -5.32 5.22 -35.61
CA ARG A 80 -4.33 6.31 -35.72
C ARG A 80 -2.97 5.76 -35.30
N GLN A 81 -1.99 5.86 -36.18
CA GLN A 81 -0.62 5.48 -35.86
C GLN A 81 0.12 6.68 -35.28
N HIS A 82 0.76 6.47 -34.13
CA HIS A 82 1.71 7.39 -33.53
C HIS A 82 3.12 6.85 -33.70
N PRO A 83 4.13 7.69 -34.01
CA PRO A 83 5.50 7.22 -34.25
C PRO A 83 6.16 6.64 -32.99
N HIS A 84 5.80 7.15 -31.81
CA HIS A 84 6.28 6.71 -30.51
C HIS A 84 5.19 6.97 -29.46
N LEU A 85 5.33 6.38 -28.27
CA LEU A 85 4.45 6.61 -27.14
C LEU A 85 4.88 7.87 -26.38
N ASP A 86 4.02 8.89 -26.34
CA ASP A 86 4.22 10.07 -25.50
C ASP A 86 3.60 9.86 -24.11
N PHE A 87 4.45 9.52 -23.14
CA PHE A 87 4.04 9.32 -21.74
C PHE A 87 3.44 10.57 -21.10
N ARG A 88 3.91 11.78 -21.47
CA ARG A 88 3.37 13.02 -20.90
C ARG A 88 1.97 13.28 -21.41
N LEU A 89 1.75 13.07 -22.70
CA LEU A 89 0.43 13.20 -23.30
C LEU A 89 -0.55 12.17 -22.72
N PHE A 90 -0.11 10.92 -22.54
CA PHE A 90 -0.94 9.90 -21.90
C PHE A 90 -1.26 10.27 -20.44
N ALA A 91 -0.25 10.67 -19.65
CA ALA A 91 -0.44 11.09 -18.26
C ALA A 91 -1.45 12.24 -18.14
N GLN A 92 -1.38 13.25 -19.01
CA GLN A 92 -2.33 14.38 -19.04
C GLN A 92 -3.77 13.95 -19.36
N ARG A 93 -3.98 12.78 -19.95
CA ARG A 93 -5.29 12.23 -20.27
C ARG A 93 -5.86 11.31 -19.19
N ILE A 94 -5.06 10.90 -18.19
CA ILE A 94 -5.53 10.10 -17.05
C ILE A 94 -6.68 10.77 -16.29
N PRO A 95 -6.64 12.09 -16.00
CA PRO A 95 -7.75 12.79 -15.34
C PRO A 95 -9.07 12.78 -16.13
N LEU A 96 -9.02 12.50 -17.44
CA LEU A 96 -10.19 12.40 -18.30
C LEU A 96 -10.80 10.99 -18.33
N ALA A 97 -10.25 10.04 -17.59
CA ALA A 97 -10.79 8.68 -17.51
C ALA A 97 -12.07 8.67 -16.67
N ASP A 98 -13.08 7.92 -17.13
CA ASP A 98 -14.36 7.80 -16.44
C ASP A 98 -14.62 6.40 -15.88
N ARG A 99 -14.07 5.34 -16.50
CA ARG A 99 -14.42 3.95 -16.17
C ARG A 99 -13.22 3.09 -15.87
N GLU A 100 -12.23 3.05 -16.77
CA GLU A 100 -11.11 2.12 -16.64
C GLU A 100 -9.81 2.66 -17.27
N ILE A 101 -8.69 2.38 -16.60
CA ILE A 101 -7.33 2.59 -17.09
C ILE A 101 -6.61 1.24 -17.03
N LEU A 102 -6.03 0.82 -18.16
CA LEU A 102 -5.23 -0.40 -18.27
C LEU A 102 -3.81 -0.03 -18.70
N VAL A 103 -2.82 -0.57 -18.00
CA VAL A 103 -1.41 -0.47 -18.41
C VAL A 103 -0.83 -1.87 -18.45
N LEU A 104 -0.21 -2.25 -19.57
CA LEU A 104 0.60 -3.46 -19.73
C LEU A 104 1.93 -3.06 -20.35
N ASP A 105 3.02 -3.28 -19.63
CA ASP A 105 4.36 -3.07 -20.17
C ASP A 105 5.40 -3.97 -19.49
N THR A 106 6.55 -4.11 -20.13
CA THR A 106 7.76 -4.73 -19.55
C THR A 106 8.19 -3.92 -18.32
N TYR A 107 8.51 -2.66 -18.55
CA TYR A 107 8.63 -1.56 -17.60
C TYR A 107 8.05 -0.33 -18.30
N SER A 108 7.46 0.62 -17.58
CA SER A 108 6.83 1.78 -18.19
C SER A 108 7.62 3.06 -17.88
N GLY A 109 7.97 3.82 -18.92
CA GLY A 109 8.49 5.19 -18.75
C GLY A 109 7.44 6.17 -18.21
N LEU A 110 6.16 5.78 -18.14
CA LEU A 110 5.13 6.54 -17.43
C LEU A 110 5.45 6.70 -15.94
N PHE A 111 6.20 5.76 -15.38
CA PHE A 111 6.50 5.64 -13.95
C PHE A 111 7.97 5.94 -13.60
N ASP A 112 8.73 6.51 -14.54
CA ASP A 112 10.12 6.91 -14.32
C ASP A 112 10.25 8.13 -13.38
N ALA A 113 11.49 8.55 -13.09
CA ALA A 113 11.76 9.68 -12.21
C ALA A 113 11.15 11.01 -12.70
N VAL A 114 10.92 11.18 -14.00
CA VAL A 114 10.44 12.43 -14.62
C VAL A 114 8.91 12.48 -14.65
N ASN A 115 8.26 11.41 -15.08
CA ASN A 115 6.82 11.33 -15.32
C ASN A 115 6.08 10.70 -14.13
N GLY A 116 6.74 9.83 -13.36
CA GLY A 116 6.17 8.99 -12.32
C GLY A 116 5.42 9.75 -11.22
N PRO A 117 5.99 10.81 -10.60
CA PRO A 117 5.27 11.56 -9.56
C PRO A 117 3.94 12.13 -10.04
N ARG A 118 3.91 12.64 -11.28
CA ARG A 118 2.71 13.23 -11.89
C ARG A 118 1.71 12.16 -12.31
N ALA A 119 2.17 11.06 -12.91
CA ALA A 119 1.32 9.93 -13.26
C ALA A 119 0.68 9.32 -12.01
N ALA A 120 1.46 9.10 -10.94
CA ALA A 120 0.96 8.58 -9.67
C ALA A 120 -0.10 9.50 -9.04
N ALA A 121 0.09 10.82 -9.10
CA ALA A 121 -0.92 11.78 -8.66
C ALA A 121 -2.24 11.65 -9.44
N TYR A 122 -2.17 11.59 -10.78
CA TYR A 122 -3.36 11.45 -11.61
C TYR A 122 -4.06 10.09 -11.44
N LEU A 123 -3.31 9.00 -11.26
CA LEU A 123 -3.87 7.69 -10.96
C LEU A 123 -4.56 7.68 -9.58
N ARG A 124 -3.98 8.36 -8.58
CA ARG A 124 -4.58 8.54 -7.25
C ARG A 124 -5.94 9.23 -7.36
N ASP A 125 -5.99 10.34 -8.08
CA ASP A 125 -7.23 11.12 -8.26
C ASP A 125 -8.28 10.34 -9.05
N ALA A 126 -7.87 9.60 -10.09
CA ALA A 126 -8.77 8.74 -10.86
C ALA A 126 -9.35 7.60 -9.99
N ALA A 127 -8.53 6.91 -9.19
CA ALA A 127 -8.99 5.86 -8.28
C ALA A 127 -9.99 6.38 -7.25
N ARG A 128 -9.73 7.58 -6.69
CA ARG A 128 -10.65 8.27 -5.77
C ARG A 128 -11.97 8.66 -6.40
N ARG A 129 -12.01 8.90 -7.71
CA ARG A 129 -13.26 9.13 -8.48
C ARG A 129 -14.00 7.84 -8.85
N GLY A 130 -13.49 6.67 -8.49
CA GLY A 130 -14.12 5.39 -8.82
C GLY A 130 -13.61 4.71 -10.10
N VAL A 131 -12.61 5.26 -10.77
CA VAL A 131 -12.06 4.70 -12.02
C VAL A 131 -11.26 3.44 -11.70
N LYS A 132 -11.53 2.33 -12.40
CA LYS A 132 -10.79 1.07 -12.23
C LYS A 132 -9.41 1.15 -12.90
N ILE A 133 -8.36 0.89 -12.17
CA ILE A 133 -6.97 1.00 -12.61
C ILE A 133 -6.30 -0.35 -12.45
N LYS A 134 -5.84 -0.90 -13.58
CA LYS A 134 -5.17 -2.19 -13.65
C LYS A 134 -3.81 -2.02 -14.30
N ILE A 135 -2.75 -2.27 -13.54
CA ILE A 135 -1.38 -2.16 -14.04
C ILE A 135 -0.71 -3.53 -14.01
N LEU A 136 -0.25 -3.95 -15.19
CA LEU A 136 0.55 -5.15 -15.41
C LEU A 136 1.96 -4.77 -15.79
N LEU A 137 2.90 -5.14 -14.94
CA LEU A 137 4.33 -5.05 -15.23
C LEU A 137 4.94 -6.45 -15.30
N MET A 138 6.06 -6.59 -16.01
CA MET A 138 6.76 -7.87 -16.02
C MET A 138 7.33 -8.18 -14.63
N SER A 139 7.36 -9.45 -14.25
CA SER A 139 8.04 -9.87 -13.03
C SER A 139 9.56 -9.89 -13.25
N PRO A 140 10.38 -9.20 -12.44
CA PRO A 140 11.84 -9.22 -12.60
C PRO A 140 12.43 -10.62 -12.40
N ALA A 141 11.74 -11.48 -11.64
CA ALA A 141 12.21 -12.81 -11.28
C ALA A 141 11.97 -13.92 -12.33
N THR A 142 11.73 -13.60 -13.61
CA THR A 142 11.40 -14.61 -14.65
C THR A 142 12.42 -14.70 -15.77
N ASP A 143 12.48 -15.86 -16.42
CA ASP A 143 13.32 -16.09 -17.60
C ASP A 143 12.94 -15.17 -18.76
N ALA A 144 11.65 -14.84 -18.87
CA ALA A 144 11.17 -13.84 -19.82
C ALA A 144 11.79 -12.45 -19.55
N SER A 145 11.97 -12.08 -18.28
CA SER A 145 12.66 -10.83 -17.91
C SER A 145 14.11 -10.82 -18.36
N ARG A 146 14.85 -11.90 -18.06
CA ARG A 146 16.26 -12.04 -18.45
C ARG A 146 16.44 -12.02 -19.96
N LEU A 147 15.59 -12.74 -20.69
CA LEU A 147 15.62 -12.75 -22.15
C LEU A 147 15.34 -11.35 -22.71
N ARG A 148 14.36 -10.64 -22.14
CA ARG A 148 14.00 -9.29 -22.58
C ARG A 148 15.10 -8.28 -22.29
N GLU A 149 15.75 -8.39 -21.14
CA GLU A 149 16.93 -7.60 -20.79
C GLU A 149 18.08 -7.86 -21.75
N ALA A 150 18.41 -9.11 -22.04
CA ALA A 150 19.45 -9.46 -23.02
C ALA A 150 19.15 -8.92 -24.43
N GLN A 151 17.89 -9.01 -24.87
CA GLN A 151 17.45 -8.43 -26.15
C GLN A 151 17.64 -6.91 -26.16
N LEU A 152 17.22 -6.20 -25.11
CA LEU A 152 17.27 -4.75 -25.09
C LEU A 152 18.69 -4.20 -24.84
N ALA A 153 19.51 -4.90 -24.06
CA ALA A 153 20.93 -4.56 -23.84
C ALA A 153 21.75 -4.58 -25.14
N THR A 154 21.37 -5.43 -26.10
CA THR A 154 22.01 -5.50 -27.42
C THR A 154 21.85 -4.19 -28.20
N ALA A 155 20.69 -3.53 -28.09
CA ALA A 155 20.39 -2.28 -28.80
C ALA A 155 20.64 -1.02 -27.95
N ASN A 156 20.62 -1.16 -26.62
CA ASN A 156 20.79 -0.06 -25.67
C ASN A 156 21.83 -0.46 -24.59
N PRO A 157 23.13 -0.39 -24.92
CA PRO A 157 24.19 -0.71 -23.97
C PRO A 157 24.08 0.19 -22.73
N GLY A 158 23.98 -0.41 -21.55
CA GLY A 158 23.85 0.32 -20.27
C GLY A 158 22.41 0.50 -19.76
N LEU A 159 21.38 0.10 -20.53
CA LEU A 159 20.00 0.08 -20.03
C LEU A 159 19.84 -1.02 -18.97
N GLN A 160 19.58 -0.64 -17.72
CA GLN A 160 19.31 -1.57 -16.63
C GLN A 160 17.80 -1.75 -16.47
N ILE A 161 17.23 -2.78 -17.10
CA ILE A 161 15.77 -2.98 -17.09
C ILE A 161 15.28 -3.40 -15.72
N ASP A 162 16.01 -4.30 -15.06
CA ASP A 162 15.68 -4.72 -13.71
C ASP A 162 15.60 -3.49 -12.80
N ALA A 163 16.54 -2.54 -12.91
CA ALA A 163 16.50 -1.28 -12.16
C ALA A 163 15.19 -0.48 -12.39
N LEU A 164 14.88 -0.17 -13.65
CA LEU A 164 13.68 0.60 -14.01
C LEU A 164 12.38 -0.09 -13.59
N LEU A 165 12.35 -1.42 -13.66
CA LEU A 165 11.22 -2.22 -13.25
C LEU A 165 11.00 -2.17 -11.73
N HIS A 166 12.07 -2.23 -10.93
CA HIS A 166 11.97 -2.10 -9.47
C HIS A 166 11.49 -0.70 -9.07
N ASP A 167 11.96 0.36 -9.73
CA ASP A 167 11.55 1.74 -9.44
C ASP A 167 10.05 1.92 -9.71
N ASN A 168 9.56 1.40 -10.84
CA ASN A 168 8.14 1.38 -11.18
C ASN A 168 7.31 0.63 -10.14
N ILE A 169 7.74 -0.58 -9.75
CA ILE A 169 7.02 -1.39 -8.76
C ILE A 169 6.98 -0.67 -7.40
N ALA A 170 8.08 -0.06 -6.97
CA ALA A 170 8.16 0.68 -5.71
C ALA A 170 7.21 1.87 -5.68
N LEU A 171 7.19 2.68 -6.75
CA LEU A 171 6.29 3.82 -6.89
C LEU A 171 4.81 3.38 -6.84
N LEU A 172 4.45 2.36 -7.61
CA LEU A 172 3.07 1.90 -7.72
C LEU A 172 2.58 1.17 -6.47
N SER A 173 3.46 0.44 -5.78
CA SER A 173 3.14 -0.19 -4.49
C SER A 173 2.88 0.85 -3.40
N ARG A 174 3.65 1.94 -3.39
CA ARG A 174 3.41 3.08 -2.50
C ARG A 174 2.03 3.69 -2.75
N LEU A 175 1.68 3.93 -4.02
CA LEU A 175 0.37 4.45 -4.41
C LEU A 175 -0.77 3.51 -3.99
N GLU A 176 -0.64 2.20 -4.20
CA GLU A 176 -1.64 1.20 -3.78
C GLU A 176 -1.86 1.25 -2.25
N ASN A 177 -0.79 1.39 -1.48
CA ASN A 177 -0.86 1.50 -0.02
C ASN A 177 -1.52 2.80 0.45
N GLU A 178 -1.22 3.93 -0.19
CA GLU A 178 -1.85 5.23 0.10
C GLU A 178 -3.37 5.20 -0.15
N LEU A 179 -3.80 4.61 -1.27
CA LEU A 179 -5.22 4.48 -1.61
C LEU A 179 -5.97 3.56 -0.64
N ARG A 180 -5.32 2.49 -0.17
CA ARG A 180 -5.87 1.63 0.89
C ARG A 180 -5.99 2.33 2.24
N ALA A 181 -5.08 3.24 2.57
CA ALA A 181 -5.14 4.00 3.82
C ALA A 181 -6.25 5.07 3.83
N GLY A 182 -6.57 5.67 2.66
CA GLY A 182 -7.55 6.76 2.54
C GLY A 182 -9.02 6.35 2.74
N ASP A 183 -9.43 5.18 2.25
CA ASP A 183 -10.83 4.71 2.32
C ASP A 183 -11.37 4.52 3.74
N GLU A 184 -10.48 4.25 4.70
CA GLU A 184 -10.91 4.00 6.08
C GLU A 184 -11.31 5.30 6.82
N SER A 185 -10.97 6.47 6.29
CA SER A 185 -11.25 7.77 6.94
C SER A 185 -12.59 8.43 6.55
N ALA A 186 -13.25 7.99 5.47
CA ALA A 186 -14.43 8.68 4.91
C ALA A 186 -15.80 8.26 5.46
N ASP A 187 -15.90 7.11 6.15
CA ASP A 187 -17.19 6.57 6.65
C ASP A 187 -17.56 6.99 8.10
N GLY A 188 -17.01 8.10 8.61
CA GLY A 188 -17.11 8.48 10.03
C GLY A 188 -18.07 9.61 10.40
N GLU A 189 -18.61 10.37 9.45
CA GLU A 189 -19.24 11.65 9.77
C GLU A 189 -20.48 11.95 8.90
N SER A 190 -21.63 11.41 9.29
CA SER A 190 -22.94 11.94 8.86
C SER A 190 -24.09 11.40 9.73
N ASP A 191 -24.40 12.09 10.84
CA ASP A 191 -25.78 12.48 11.15
C ASP A 191 -25.80 13.41 12.36
N TYR A 192 -26.09 14.69 12.15
CA TYR A 192 -26.98 15.50 13.00
C TYR A 192 -27.23 16.84 12.29
N SER A 193 -28.41 16.96 11.69
CA SER A 193 -28.96 18.21 11.19
C SER A 193 -29.87 18.83 12.25
N ALA A 194 -29.60 20.08 12.64
CA ALA A 194 -30.62 21.01 13.15
C ALA A 194 -30.17 22.45 12.85
N GLY A 195 -30.91 23.17 12.00
CA GLY A 195 -30.81 24.63 11.87
C GLY A 195 -31.86 25.33 12.75
N PRO A 196 -32.20 26.61 12.51
CA PRO A 196 -31.34 27.72 12.10
C PRO A 196 -31.49 28.94 13.05
N ALA A 197 -30.54 29.87 13.04
CA ALA A 197 -30.79 31.25 13.49
C ALA A 197 -30.03 32.26 12.63
N ARG A 198 -30.80 33.19 12.07
CA ARG A 198 -30.40 34.36 11.29
C ARG A 198 -29.55 35.34 12.12
N GLY A 199 -28.62 36.01 11.44
CA GLY A 199 -28.00 37.25 11.91
C GLY A 199 -26.96 37.77 10.92
N SER A 200 -27.37 38.75 10.14
CA SER A 200 -26.66 39.46 9.06
C SER A 200 -25.42 40.24 9.49
N GLY A 201 -24.45 40.40 8.57
CA GLY A 201 -23.45 41.47 8.61
C GLY A 201 -22.37 41.32 7.54
N GLU A 202 -22.44 42.16 6.51
CA GLU A 202 -21.47 42.34 5.42
C GLU A 202 -20.07 42.71 5.92
N THR A 203 -19.01 42.26 5.27
CA THR A 203 -18.12 43.06 4.40
C THR A 203 -16.91 42.24 3.95
N ALA A 204 -16.47 42.52 2.72
CA ALA A 204 -15.32 41.93 2.05
C ALA A 204 -13.99 42.42 2.64
N GLU A 205 -12.93 41.60 2.57
CA GLU A 205 -11.64 42.04 2.02
C GLU A 205 -10.62 40.90 1.88
N THR A 206 -9.86 41.02 0.80
CA THR A 206 -8.69 40.29 0.32
C THR A 206 -7.52 40.18 1.31
N GLY A 207 -6.84 39.03 1.33
CA GLY A 207 -5.48 38.86 1.87
C GLY A 207 -4.87 37.59 1.28
N GLN A 208 -4.12 37.63 0.18
CA GLN A 208 -2.72 38.04 0.05
C GLN A 208 -1.75 37.03 0.70
N TYR A 209 -1.13 36.23 -0.17
CA TYR A 209 -0.08 35.27 0.13
C TYR A 209 1.18 35.99 0.62
N VAL A 210 1.73 35.53 1.75
CA VAL A 210 3.04 35.92 2.25
C VAL A 210 4.07 34.89 1.79
N VAL A 211 5.01 35.33 0.96
CA VAL A 211 6.28 34.65 0.66
C VAL A 211 7.35 35.35 1.48
N VAL A 212 8.13 34.60 2.26
CA VAL A 212 9.41 35.07 2.82
C VAL A 212 10.51 34.05 2.47
N PRO A 213 11.63 34.49 1.87
CA PRO A 213 12.73 33.63 1.43
C PRO A 213 13.88 33.57 2.45
N GLY A 214 14.72 32.53 2.34
CA GLY A 214 16.06 32.53 2.91
C GLY A 214 16.58 31.15 3.33
N TYR A 215 17.55 30.61 2.61
CA TYR A 215 18.95 30.44 3.08
C TYR A 215 19.72 29.60 2.05
N ALA A 216 20.71 30.26 1.43
CA ALA A 216 21.78 29.64 0.67
C ALA A 216 23.09 29.89 1.42
N GLN A 217 23.89 28.85 1.63
CA GLN A 217 25.32 28.89 1.95
C GLN A 217 25.93 27.73 1.12
N ALA A 218 26.75 27.97 0.09
CA ALA A 218 28.11 28.49 0.08
C ALA A 218 29.08 27.59 0.86
N VAL A 219 29.81 26.74 0.13
CA VAL A 219 31.08 26.14 0.57
C VAL A 219 32.08 26.35 -0.57
N ASP A 220 33.21 26.94 -0.19
CA ASP A 220 34.34 27.36 -1.01
C ASP A 220 35.05 26.20 -1.71
N GLU A 221 35.41 26.44 -2.97
CA GLU A 221 36.53 25.81 -3.66
C GLU A 221 37.76 26.73 -3.51
N ASP A 222 38.92 26.19 -3.11
CA ASP A 222 40.14 26.47 -3.87
C ASP A 222 41.31 25.53 -3.55
N SER A 223 42.07 25.28 -4.63
CA SER A 223 43.53 25.01 -4.70
C SER A 223 44.08 23.59 -5.00
N LEU A 224 44.85 23.60 -6.11
CA LEU A 224 45.88 22.67 -6.64
C LEU A 224 45.34 21.54 -7.54
N GLY A 225 45.64 21.43 -8.84
CA GLY A 225 46.66 22.03 -9.70
C GLY A 225 47.36 20.92 -10.49
N GLU A 226 47.28 20.96 -11.83
CA GLU A 226 48.32 20.58 -12.83
C GLU A 226 47.82 19.91 -14.14
N GLN A 227 47.99 20.68 -15.23
CA GLN A 227 48.59 20.34 -16.53
C GLN A 227 47.81 19.60 -17.66
N LEU A 228 47.81 20.32 -18.80
CA LEU A 228 47.39 20.13 -20.21
C LEU A 228 48.03 18.90 -20.95
N PRO A 229 47.69 18.53 -22.22
CA PRO A 229 47.29 19.40 -23.34
C PRO A 229 46.26 18.95 -24.40
N LEU A 230 45.88 19.96 -25.20
CA LEU A 230 45.12 20.05 -26.45
C LEU A 230 45.47 19.03 -27.56
N LEU A 231 44.51 18.79 -28.49
CA LEU A 231 44.68 18.98 -29.95
C LEU A 231 43.35 18.81 -30.75
N SER A 232 42.95 19.91 -31.40
CA SER A 232 42.48 20.09 -32.80
C SER A 232 41.22 19.41 -33.39
N ALA A 233 40.33 20.30 -33.87
CA ALA A 233 39.36 20.07 -34.95
C ALA A 233 39.94 20.39 -36.36
N PRO A 234 39.24 20.03 -37.44
CA PRO A 234 38.95 20.97 -38.54
C PRO A 234 37.53 20.74 -39.13
N ALA A 235 36.95 21.47 -40.06
CA ALA A 235 36.92 22.86 -40.52
C ALA A 235 35.74 22.93 -41.53
N VAL A 236 35.17 24.12 -41.72
CA VAL A 236 33.98 24.47 -42.53
C VAL A 236 34.24 24.34 -44.05
N PRO A 237 33.25 24.54 -44.96
CA PRO A 237 32.92 25.91 -45.41
C PRO A 237 31.43 26.20 -45.69
N SER A 238 31.18 27.52 -45.75
CA SER A 238 29.91 28.26 -45.79
C SER A 238 29.61 28.80 -47.20
N ALA A 239 28.34 29.14 -47.48
CA ALA A 239 27.91 30.15 -48.47
C ALA A 239 26.46 30.56 -48.11
N ALA A 240 26.19 31.73 -47.52
CA ALA A 240 25.90 33.03 -48.18
C ALA A 240 24.88 32.90 -49.34
N THR A 241 23.77 33.63 -49.40
CA THR A 241 23.72 35.08 -49.70
C THR A 241 22.28 35.64 -49.53
N ALA A 242 22.16 36.85 -48.96
CA ALA A 242 21.30 38.01 -49.33
C ALA A 242 19.79 37.85 -49.62
N LEU A 243 18.87 38.81 -49.44
CA LEU A 243 18.75 40.13 -48.76
C LEU A 243 17.31 40.63 -49.08
N GLY A 244 16.66 41.33 -48.13
CA GLY A 244 15.62 42.35 -48.34
C GLY A 244 14.20 41.84 -48.67
N ALA A 245 13.11 42.56 -48.40
CA ALA A 245 12.81 43.76 -47.61
C ALA A 245 11.27 43.88 -47.59
N ASP A 246 10.72 44.42 -46.50
CA ASP A 246 9.43 45.11 -46.31
C ASP A 246 8.15 44.68 -47.06
N ALA A 247 7.10 44.37 -46.30
CA ALA A 247 5.77 44.99 -46.49
C ALA A 247 4.82 44.75 -45.29
N THR A 248 4.10 45.82 -44.99
CA THR A 248 3.20 46.16 -43.89
C THR A 248 1.80 45.51 -43.89
N ASN A 249 1.19 45.49 -42.69
CA ASN A 249 -0.24 45.67 -42.37
C ASN A 249 -1.29 44.67 -42.87
N ALA A 250 -2.08 44.10 -41.94
CA ALA A 250 -3.51 44.41 -41.80
C ALA A 250 -4.17 43.60 -40.65
N ALA A 251 -4.87 44.33 -39.76
CA ALA A 251 -5.85 43.84 -38.79
C ALA A 251 -7.14 43.36 -39.47
N ASN A 252 -7.78 42.28 -39.00
CA ASN A 252 -9.08 42.17 -38.28
C ASN A 252 -9.71 40.79 -38.60
N PRO A 253 -10.80 40.31 -37.94
CA PRO A 253 -11.49 40.75 -36.71
C PRO A 253 -11.74 39.60 -35.69
N PRO A 254 -12.33 39.87 -34.51
CA PRO A 254 -12.75 38.82 -33.56
C PRO A 254 -14.11 38.21 -33.96
N ILE A 255 -14.27 36.89 -33.74
CA ILE A 255 -15.53 36.15 -33.95
C ILE A 255 -16.11 35.74 -32.58
N PRO A 256 -17.44 35.88 -32.37
CA PRO A 256 -18.05 35.97 -31.04
C PRO A 256 -18.27 34.63 -30.32
N VAL A 257 -18.36 34.77 -28.99
CA VAL A 257 -18.73 33.77 -27.99
C VAL A 257 -20.16 33.26 -28.21
N GLN A 258 -20.34 31.94 -28.30
CA GLN A 258 -21.61 31.28 -27.97
C GLN A 258 -21.43 30.51 -26.66
N ARG A 259 -22.02 31.02 -25.58
CA ARG A 259 -22.28 30.26 -24.35
C ARG A 259 -23.48 29.36 -24.63
N THR A 260 -23.24 28.06 -24.72
CA THR A 260 -24.31 27.07 -24.65
C THR A 260 -24.46 26.66 -23.19
N GLU A 261 -25.60 27.04 -22.58
CA GLU A 261 -26.01 26.54 -21.27
C GLU A 261 -26.19 25.02 -21.34
N VAL A 262 -25.42 24.29 -20.52
CA VAL A 262 -25.57 22.84 -20.33
C VAL A 262 -26.52 22.64 -19.15
N PRO A 263 -27.58 21.81 -19.26
CA PRO A 263 -28.51 21.57 -18.18
C PRO A 263 -27.82 20.78 -17.05
N ALA A 264 -28.05 21.23 -15.81
CA ALA A 264 -27.60 20.57 -14.59
C ALA A 264 -28.23 19.18 -14.48
N VAL A 265 -27.45 18.14 -14.75
CA VAL A 265 -27.78 16.76 -14.38
C VAL A 265 -27.40 16.59 -12.92
N ALA A 266 -28.38 16.28 -12.09
CA ALA A 266 -28.20 15.98 -10.67
C ALA A 266 -27.17 14.86 -10.49
N ALA A 267 -26.06 15.16 -9.83
CA ALA A 267 -25.06 14.19 -9.46
C ALA A 267 -25.59 13.33 -8.30
N THR A 268 -25.89 12.08 -8.58
CA THR A 268 -26.09 11.05 -7.56
C THR A 268 -24.77 10.88 -6.80
N VAL A 269 -24.78 11.20 -5.51
CA VAL A 269 -23.61 11.04 -4.63
C VAL A 269 -23.32 9.54 -4.49
N ALA A 270 -22.36 9.05 -5.27
CA ALA A 270 -21.78 7.73 -5.10
C ALA A 270 -20.61 7.86 -4.12
N THR A 271 -20.70 7.17 -2.98
CA THR A 271 -19.59 7.02 -2.03
C THR A 271 -18.45 6.25 -2.72
N PRO A 272 -17.24 6.82 -2.91
CA PRO A 272 -16.19 6.12 -3.63
C PRO A 272 -15.38 5.24 -2.67
N VAL A 273 -15.41 3.94 -2.91
CA VAL A 273 -14.45 2.97 -2.35
C VAL A 273 -13.18 3.03 -3.22
N ALA A 274 -12.26 3.94 -2.93
CA ALA A 274 -11.04 4.20 -3.70
C ALA A 274 -10.03 3.04 -3.68
N ALA A 275 -9.99 2.24 -2.61
CA ALA A 275 -9.03 1.17 -2.40
C ALA A 275 -9.28 -0.07 -3.27
N GLY A 276 -10.52 -0.30 -3.68
CA GLY A 276 -10.90 -1.41 -4.57
C GLY A 276 -10.64 -1.14 -6.05
N ASN A 277 -10.25 0.10 -6.39
CA ASN A 277 -10.17 0.56 -7.78
C ASN A 277 -8.75 0.64 -8.32
N PHE A 278 -7.72 0.31 -7.55
CA PHE A 278 -6.33 0.26 -8.02
C PHE A 278 -5.71 -1.09 -7.73
N GLU A 279 -5.15 -1.73 -8.75
CA GLU A 279 -4.45 -3.00 -8.58
C GLU A 279 -3.18 -3.06 -9.45
N LEU A 280 -2.07 -3.47 -8.83
CA LEU A 280 -0.80 -3.78 -9.48
C LEU A 280 -0.55 -5.29 -9.48
N ARG A 281 -0.28 -5.85 -10.66
CA ARG A 281 0.08 -7.26 -10.82
C ARG A 281 1.35 -7.42 -11.66
N LEU A 282 2.10 -8.49 -11.38
CA LEU A 282 3.27 -8.90 -12.15
C LEU A 282 2.97 -10.13 -12.99
N TYR A 283 3.22 -10.03 -14.30
CA TYR A 283 3.08 -11.16 -15.22
C TYR A 283 4.42 -11.86 -15.45
N ALA A 284 4.38 -13.16 -15.73
CA ALA A 284 5.57 -13.99 -15.85
C ALA A 284 5.91 -14.44 -17.28
N ALA A 285 4.90 -14.51 -18.15
CA ALA A 285 5.05 -14.89 -19.56
C ALA A 285 5.49 -13.68 -20.40
N ALA A 286 6.13 -13.89 -21.55
CA ALA A 286 6.40 -12.78 -22.46
C ALA A 286 5.07 -12.19 -22.97
N ALA A 287 4.79 -10.92 -22.67
CA ALA A 287 3.64 -10.24 -23.24
C ALA A 287 3.87 -10.05 -24.75
N PRO A 288 2.87 -10.26 -25.61
CA PRO A 288 3.01 -10.07 -27.05
C PRO A 288 2.97 -8.59 -27.47
N PHE A 289 2.45 -7.72 -26.60
CA PHE A 289 2.29 -6.29 -26.86
C PHE A 289 2.38 -5.47 -25.56
N THR A 290 2.50 -4.16 -25.72
CA THR A 290 2.24 -3.16 -24.67
C THR A 290 0.89 -2.52 -24.86
N LEU A 291 0.28 -2.08 -23.77
CA LEU A 291 -1.05 -1.49 -23.75
C LEU A 291 -1.11 -0.30 -22.80
N TYR A 292 -1.62 0.82 -23.30
CA TYR A 292 -1.99 1.99 -22.52
C TYR A 292 -3.42 2.35 -22.92
N ALA A 293 -4.39 1.84 -22.16
CA ALA A 293 -5.80 2.04 -22.45
C ALA A 293 -6.44 2.99 -21.43
N ARG A 294 -7.36 3.80 -21.93
CA ARG A 294 -8.24 4.67 -21.16
C ARG A 294 -9.62 4.59 -21.77
N ASP A 295 -10.55 4.01 -21.02
CA ASP A 295 -11.94 3.77 -21.41
C ASP A 295 -12.05 3.06 -22.78
N GLU A 296 -12.52 3.76 -23.81
CA GLU A 296 -12.72 3.24 -25.17
C GLU A 296 -11.48 3.39 -26.07
N THR A 297 -10.43 4.07 -25.60
CA THR A 297 -9.21 4.34 -26.40
C THR A 297 -8.07 3.43 -25.93
N LEU A 298 -7.49 2.64 -26.84
CA LEU A 298 -6.32 1.82 -26.56
C LEU A 298 -5.15 2.30 -27.42
N LEU A 299 -4.03 2.62 -26.78
CA LEU A 299 -2.73 2.72 -27.44
C LEU A 299 -2.01 1.40 -27.23
N PHE A 300 -1.69 0.69 -28.32
CA PHE A 300 -0.95 -0.56 -28.22
C PHE A 300 0.17 -0.61 -29.25
N ALA A 301 1.24 -1.32 -28.90
CA ALA A 301 2.29 -1.70 -29.83
C ALA A 301 2.69 -3.15 -29.59
N LEU A 302 2.93 -3.89 -30.67
CA LEU A 302 3.62 -5.18 -30.58
C LEU A 302 5.00 -4.94 -29.96
N LEU A 303 5.50 -5.89 -29.17
CA LEU A 303 6.83 -5.77 -28.55
C LEU A 303 7.91 -6.21 -29.55
N PRO A 304 8.60 -5.30 -30.27
CA PRO A 304 9.70 -5.67 -31.14
C PRO A 304 10.85 -6.27 -30.33
N ALA A 305 11.52 -7.27 -30.90
CA ALA A 305 12.82 -7.69 -30.39
C ALA A 305 13.80 -6.52 -30.54
N TYR A 306 14.62 -6.26 -29.52
CA TYR A 306 15.68 -5.25 -29.52
C TYR A 306 15.26 -3.76 -29.53
N GLN A 307 13.99 -3.41 -29.34
CA GLN A 307 13.56 -2.01 -29.23
C GLN A 307 12.66 -1.78 -28.02
N GLN A 308 12.84 -0.64 -27.34
CA GLN A 308 12.01 -0.26 -26.19
C GLN A 308 10.56 -0.05 -26.66
N ALA A 309 9.61 -0.43 -25.81
CA ALA A 309 8.21 -0.45 -26.22
C ALA A 309 7.67 0.93 -26.64
N HIS A 310 8.17 2.01 -26.01
CA HIS A 310 7.73 3.36 -26.31
C HIS A 310 8.33 3.94 -27.59
N ASP A 311 9.45 3.40 -28.08
CA ASP A 311 10.04 3.80 -29.35
C ASP A 311 9.35 3.12 -30.54
N ALA A 312 8.58 2.05 -30.28
CA ALA A 312 7.82 1.35 -31.30
C ALA A 312 6.61 2.19 -31.76
N PRO A 313 6.22 2.09 -33.04
CA PRO A 313 5.00 2.73 -33.52
C PRO A 313 3.77 2.22 -32.76
N GLN A 314 2.99 3.15 -32.21
CA GLN A 314 1.78 2.86 -31.45
C GLN A 314 0.55 2.96 -32.33
N LEU A 315 -0.38 2.04 -32.17
CA LEU A 315 -1.69 2.08 -32.82
C LEU A 315 -2.74 2.49 -31.78
N GLU A 316 -3.38 3.63 -32.02
CA GLU A 316 -4.56 4.06 -31.31
C GLU A 316 -5.79 3.43 -31.97
N ILE A 317 -6.50 2.58 -31.23
CA ILE A 317 -7.69 1.87 -31.69
C ILE A 317 -8.83 2.01 -30.67
N SER A 318 -10.05 1.76 -31.14
CA SER A 318 -11.23 1.72 -30.26
C SER A 318 -11.41 0.35 -29.61
N ARG A 319 -11.84 0.30 -28.35
CA ARG A 319 -12.11 -0.93 -27.60
C ARG A 319 -13.20 -1.79 -28.23
N GLY A 320 -14.21 -1.14 -28.81
CA GLY A 320 -15.29 -1.81 -29.54
C GLY A 320 -14.88 -2.40 -30.90
N SER A 321 -13.67 -2.12 -31.39
CA SER A 321 -13.17 -2.75 -32.62
C SER A 321 -12.83 -4.22 -32.37
N GLN A 322 -12.82 -5.05 -33.43
CA GLN A 322 -12.43 -6.46 -33.32
C GLN A 322 -11.02 -6.61 -32.72
N THR A 323 -10.06 -5.81 -33.20
CA THR A 323 -8.69 -5.79 -32.69
C THR A 323 -8.63 -5.30 -31.24
N GLY A 324 -9.39 -4.27 -30.87
CA GLY A 324 -9.47 -3.76 -29.51
C GLY A 324 -10.05 -4.77 -28.52
N SER A 325 -11.07 -5.53 -28.93
CA SER A 325 -11.65 -6.61 -28.15
C SER A 325 -10.63 -7.73 -27.91
N GLN A 326 -9.91 -8.17 -28.94
CA GLN A 326 -8.89 -9.21 -28.83
C GLN A 326 -7.75 -8.79 -27.89
N ILE A 327 -7.24 -7.57 -28.03
CA ILE A 327 -6.19 -7.02 -27.15
C ILE A 327 -6.67 -6.96 -25.70
N THR A 328 -7.92 -6.53 -25.49
CA THR A 328 -8.52 -6.48 -24.15
C THR A 328 -8.70 -7.88 -23.55
N GLU A 329 -9.09 -8.87 -24.37
CA GLU A 329 -9.22 -10.27 -23.95
C GLU A 329 -7.86 -10.85 -23.53
N THR A 330 -6.82 -10.69 -24.35
CA THR A 330 -5.46 -11.11 -24.02
C THR A 330 -4.91 -10.39 -22.78
N PHE A 331 -5.19 -9.09 -22.62
CA PHE A 331 -4.85 -8.38 -21.38
C PHE A 331 -5.53 -9.03 -20.16
N ASN A 332 -6.82 -9.37 -20.27
CA ASN A 332 -7.57 -9.99 -19.16
C ASN A 332 -7.12 -11.44 -18.89
N GLU A 333 -6.66 -12.18 -19.90
CA GLU A 333 -5.99 -13.48 -19.72
C GLU A 333 -4.70 -13.30 -18.92
N LEU A 334 -3.80 -12.42 -19.37
CA LEU A 334 -2.57 -12.09 -18.64
C LEU A 334 -2.88 -11.60 -17.23
N TRP A 335 -3.92 -10.78 -17.05
CA TRP A 335 -4.37 -10.28 -15.75
C TRP A 335 -4.77 -11.40 -14.80
N ARG A 336 -5.52 -12.40 -15.29
CA ARG A 336 -5.95 -13.57 -14.51
C ARG A 336 -4.76 -14.44 -14.08
N GLU A 337 -3.73 -14.52 -14.91
CA GLU A 337 -2.51 -15.29 -14.63
C GLU A 337 -1.47 -14.53 -13.80
N ALA A 338 -1.50 -13.20 -13.86
CA ALA A 338 -0.57 -12.32 -13.17
C ALA A 338 -0.79 -12.27 -11.65
N ARG A 339 0.27 -11.91 -10.93
CA ARG A 339 0.33 -12.03 -9.47
C ARG A 339 0.27 -10.66 -8.79
N PRO A 340 -0.58 -10.45 -7.78
CA PRO A 340 -0.56 -9.22 -6.99
C PRO A 340 0.81 -9.00 -6.31
N VAL A 341 1.34 -7.78 -6.39
CA VAL A 341 2.66 -7.42 -5.80
C VAL A 341 2.65 -7.53 -4.27
N SER A 342 1.50 -7.31 -3.64
CA SER A 342 1.28 -7.45 -2.19
C SER A 342 1.58 -8.84 -1.60
N ARG A 343 2.00 -9.82 -2.41
CA ARG A 343 2.36 -11.19 -1.99
C ARG A 343 3.85 -11.51 -2.11
N LEU A 344 4.69 -10.53 -2.44
CA LEU A 344 6.15 -10.69 -2.54
C LEU A 344 6.85 -9.90 -1.44
N ALA A 345 7.96 -10.44 -0.94
CA ALA A 345 8.79 -9.82 0.08
C ALA A 345 10.13 -9.35 -0.53
N PRO A 346 10.61 -8.14 -0.23
CA PRO A 346 11.91 -7.66 -0.70
C PRO A 346 13.06 -8.27 0.10
N ILE A 347 14.17 -8.59 -0.57
CA ILE A 347 15.44 -9.05 0.02
C ILE A 347 16.61 -8.44 -0.75
N ARG A 348 17.74 -8.15 -0.12
CA ARG A 348 19.02 -7.80 -0.77
C ARG A 348 20.11 -8.82 -0.45
N LEU A 349 21.16 -8.87 -1.27
CA LEU A 349 22.40 -9.62 -0.99
C LEU A 349 23.33 -8.75 -0.16
N SER A 350 24.03 -9.32 0.84
CA SER A 350 24.82 -8.55 1.81
C SER A 350 26.13 -7.95 1.32
N ASP A 351 26.64 -8.45 0.21
CA ASP A 351 27.94 -8.07 -0.32
C ASP A 351 27.88 -6.84 -1.24
N ASP A 352 26.67 -6.35 -1.51
CA ASP A 352 26.42 -5.16 -2.30
C ASP A 352 25.35 -4.33 -1.57
N ALA A 353 25.80 -3.42 -0.71
CA ALA A 353 24.93 -2.55 0.07
C ALA A 353 24.04 -1.64 -0.81
N ASP A 354 24.47 -1.39 -2.04
CA ASP A 354 23.74 -0.64 -3.07
C ASP A 354 22.87 -1.56 -3.95
N ALA A 355 22.89 -2.87 -3.72
CA ALA A 355 22.07 -3.82 -4.46
C ALA A 355 20.59 -3.50 -4.29
N ARG A 356 19.92 -3.38 -5.44
CA ARG A 356 18.47 -3.19 -5.47
C ARG A 356 17.77 -4.42 -4.87
N PRO A 357 16.70 -4.24 -4.07
CA PRO A 357 16.02 -5.34 -3.41
C PRO A 357 15.34 -6.26 -4.43
N MET A 358 15.67 -7.54 -4.40
CA MET A 358 14.96 -8.59 -5.13
C MET A 358 13.63 -8.92 -4.46
N LEU A 359 12.55 -8.98 -5.25
CA LEU A 359 11.23 -9.41 -4.77
C LEU A 359 11.12 -10.94 -4.83
N VAL A 360 10.94 -11.57 -3.68
CA VAL A 360 10.85 -13.03 -3.55
C VAL A 360 9.51 -13.46 -2.97
N ARG A 361 9.18 -14.74 -3.12
CA ARG A 361 7.99 -15.30 -2.47
C ARG A 361 8.31 -15.60 -1.02
N ASN A 362 7.32 -15.49 -0.15
CA ASN A 362 7.44 -15.89 1.24
C ASN A 362 6.20 -16.59 1.76
N VAL A 363 6.36 -17.44 2.76
CA VAL A 363 5.26 -18.02 3.54
C VAL A 363 5.57 -17.86 5.01
N ILE A 364 4.52 -17.85 5.84
CA ILE A 364 4.65 -17.70 7.28
C ILE A 364 4.17 -18.99 7.93
N VAL A 365 5.04 -19.63 8.70
CA VAL A 365 4.75 -20.85 9.47
C VAL A 365 5.40 -20.70 10.84
N ASN A 366 4.67 -20.95 11.93
CA ASN A 366 5.16 -20.84 13.31
C ASN A 366 5.84 -19.49 13.59
N ALA A 367 5.16 -18.39 13.27
CA ALA A 367 5.62 -17.00 13.37
C ALA A 367 6.86 -16.61 12.53
N ASN A 368 7.51 -17.56 11.86
CA ASN A 368 8.70 -17.32 11.05
C ASN A 368 8.35 -17.08 9.57
N SER A 369 9.10 -16.18 8.94
CA SER A 369 9.02 -15.90 7.50
C SER A 369 10.03 -16.77 6.76
N TYR A 370 9.54 -17.61 5.85
CA TYR A 370 10.36 -18.44 4.98
C TYR A 370 10.27 -17.90 3.57
N TYR A 371 11.42 -17.76 2.93
CA TYR A 371 11.57 -17.16 1.61
C TYR A 371 11.90 -18.25 0.59
N VAL A 372 11.46 -18.07 -0.65
CA VAL A 372 11.69 -19.05 -1.72
C VAL A 372 11.93 -18.34 -3.04
N SER A 373 13.12 -18.55 -3.61
CA SER A 373 13.56 -17.94 -4.86
C SER A 373 14.78 -18.66 -5.44
N ASN A 374 14.78 -18.91 -6.75
CA ASN A 374 15.96 -19.43 -7.45
C ASN A 374 17.18 -18.50 -7.32
N ARG A 375 16.96 -17.19 -7.10
CA ARG A 375 18.05 -16.22 -6.91
C ARG A 375 18.73 -16.38 -5.55
N ILE A 376 17.97 -16.78 -4.52
CA ILE A 376 18.53 -17.10 -3.19
C ILE A 376 19.36 -18.38 -3.31
N ASP A 377 18.82 -19.41 -3.96
CA ASP A 377 19.55 -20.66 -4.19
C ASP A 377 20.82 -20.45 -5.01
N ALA A 378 20.74 -19.71 -6.12
CA ALA A 378 21.91 -19.41 -6.95
C ALA A 378 22.98 -18.59 -6.20
N ALA A 379 22.57 -17.64 -5.35
CA ALA A 379 23.50 -16.88 -4.52
C ALA A 379 24.19 -17.77 -3.48
N LEU A 380 23.45 -18.68 -2.85
CA LEU A 380 23.99 -19.67 -1.91
C LEU A 380 24.87 -20.73 -2.56
N GLU A 381 24.56 -21.12 -3.81
CA GLU A 381 25.40 -22.01 -4.60
C GLU A 381 26.72 -21.34 -5.00
N ALA A 382 26.67 -20.06 -5.38
CA ALA A 382 27.87 -19.28 -5.70
C ALA A 382 28.73 -18.99 -4.46
N ARG A 383 28.10 -18.70 -3.32
CA ARG A 383 28.74 -18.46 -2.03
C ARG A 383 27.90 -19.03 -0.88
N PRO A 384 28.31 -20.15 -0.28
CA PRO A 384 27.58 -20.78 0.83
C PRO A 384 27.44 -19.89 2.08
N ASP A 385 28.33 -18.92 2.25
CA ASP A 385 28.36 -17.91 3.31
C ASP A 385 27.65 -16.60 2.93
N GLN A 386 26.87 -16.59 1.85
CA GLN A 386 26.08 -15.42 1.46
C GLN A 386 25.09 -15.01 2.56
N HIS A 387 25.16 -13.75 2.98
CA HIS A 387 24.11 -13.17 3.83
C HIS A 387 23.13 -12.33 3.00
N PHE A 388 21.98 -12.04 3.61
CA PHE A 388 20.85 -11.37 2.99
C PHE A 388 20.27 -10.30 3.92
N TRP A 389 19.72 -9.23 3.35
CA TRP A 389 18.95 -8.23 4.10
C TRP A 389 17.47 -8.30 3.71
N PRO A 390 16.58 -8.87 4.54
CA PRO A 390 15.14 -8.82 4.29
C PRO A 390 14.59 -7.38 4.43
N GLY A 391 13.58 -7.02 3.66
CA GLY A 391 12.91 -5.71 3.73
C GLY A 391 13.41 -4.66 2.72
N LEU A 392 12.64 -3.57 2.54
CA LEU A 392 12.94 -2.48 1.60
C LEU A 392 14.08 -1.58 2.08
N SER A 393 14.26 -1.45 3.40
CA SER A 393 15.25 -0.56 4.02
C SER A 393 16.55 -1.30 4.38
N GLY A 394 16.64 -2.59 4.01
CA GLY A 394 17.80 -3.43 4.27
C GLY A 394 17.88 -3.81 5.75
N GLY A 395 17.17 -4.89 6.08
CA GLY A 395 17.09 -5.63 7.34
C GLY A 395 18.36 -5.75 8.19
N GLU A 396 18.24 -6.43 9.33
CA GLU A 396 19.40 -7.03 9.97
C GLU A 396 20.03 -8.02 8.99
N GLU A 397 21.34 -7.97 8.82
CA GLU A 397 22.05 -8.95 7.99
C GLU A 397 21.71 -10.34 8.50
N SER A 398 21.26 -11.19 7.60
CA SER A 398 20.70 -12.49 7.93
C SER A 398 21.44 -13.60 7.22
N GLU A 399 21.80 -14.62 7.98
CA GLU A 399 22.25 -15.91 7.46
C GLU A 399 21.03 -16.69 6.94
N ALA A 400 21.20 -17.31 5.78
CA ALA A 400 20.18 -18.15 5.17
C ALA A 400 20.31 -19.59 5.66
N GLU A 401 19.29 -20.07 6.38
CA GLU A 401 19.18 -21.49 6.74
C GLU A 401 18.23 -22.19 5.76
N VAL A 402 18.78 -23.10 4.96
CA VAL A 402 18.01 -23.88 3.99
C VAL A 402 17.20 -24.96 4.72
N VAL A 403 15.88 -24.98 4.50
CA VAL A 403 15.00 -26.02 5.04
C VAL A 403 15.17 -27.31 4.22
N PRO A 404 15.50 -28.46 4.84
CA PRO A 404 15.66 -29.71 4.11
C PRO A 404 14.36 -30.15 3.43
N PRO A 405 14.40 -30.56 2.14
CA PRO A 405 13.23 -31.10 1.46
C PRO A 405 12.77 -32.40 2.12
N GLY A 406 11.45 -32.61 2.20
CA GLY A 406 10.85 -33.78 2.85
C GLY A 406 10.90 -33.78 4.38
N SER A 407 11.34 -32.69 5.02
CA SER A 407 11.18 -32.51 6.46
C SER A 407 9.72 -32.20 6.82
N ALA A 408 9.30 -32.50 8.05
CA ALA A 408 7.96 -32.14 8.53
C ALA A 408 7.66 -30.63 8.41
N LEU A 409 8.68 -29.79 8.60
CA LEU A 409 8.59 -28.34 8.35
C LEU A 409 8.46 -28.04 6.85
N GLY A 410 9.22 -28.73 5.99
CA GLY A 410 9.10 -28.64 4.55
C GLY A 410 7.66 -28.92 4.05
N ASP A 411 7.03 -29.97 4.56
CA ASP A 411 5.63 -30.30 4.20
C ASP A 411 4.65 -29.20 4.62
N GLN A 412 4.83 -28.63 5.81
CA GLN A 412 4.03 -27.49 6.29
C GLN A 412 4.23 -26.26 5.40
N LEU A 413 5.46 -25.99 4.97
CA LEU A 413 5.80 -24.87 4.11
C LEU A 413 5.23 -25.06 2.70
N GLU A 414 5.30 -26.27 2.14
CA GLU A 414 4.66 -26.59 0.86
C GLU A 414 3.14 -26.42 0.93
N PHE A 415 2.51 -26.87 2.03
CA PHE A 415 1.09 -26.67 2.25
C PHE A 415 0.74 -25.17 2.35
N ALA A 416 1.48 -24.41 3.15
CA ALA A 416 1.30 -22.96 3.30
C ALA A 416 1.52 -22.23 1.96
N TYR A 417 2.51 -22.65 1.18
CA TYR A 417 2.81 -22.12 -0.14
C TYR A 417 1.68 -22.41 -1.13
N ARG A 418 1.20 -23.66 -1.17
CA ARG A 418 0.05 -24.06 -2.00
C ARG A 418 -1.20 -23.26 -1.64
N ARG A 419 -1.45 -23.05 -0.35
CA ARG A 419 -2.57 -22.24 0.14
C ARG A 419 -2.43 -20.76 -0.24
N LYS A 420 -1.25 -20.17 -0.08
CA LYS A 420 -0.99 -18.74 -0.34
C LYS A 420 -0.94 -18.41 -1.83
N TYR A 421 -0.39 -19.32 -2.64
CA TYR A 421 -0.08 -19.07 -4.06
C TYR A 421 -0.85 -19.95 -5.05
N GLY A 422 -1.63 -20.92 -4.59
CA GLY A 422 -2.46 -21.79 -5.44
C GLY A 422 -1.66 -22.77 -6.32
N ARG A 423 -0.38 -23.04 -6.00
CA ARG A 423 0.52 -23.88 -6.82
C ARG A 423 1.46 -24.71 -5.95
N VAL A 424 1.94 -25.82 -6.50
CA VAL A 424 2.99 -26.67 -5.89
C VAL A 424 4.35 -26.25 -6.44
N LEU A 425 5.39 -26.26 -5.61
CA LEU A 425 6.76 -26.10 -6.09
C LEU A 425 7.17 -27.36 -6.88
N PRO A 426 7.87 -27.21 -8.01
CA PRO A 426 8.39 -28.38 -8.71
C PRO A 426 9.41 -29.11 -7.82
N PRO A 427 9.58 -30.45 -7.96
CA PRO A 427 10.52 -31.22 -7.15
C PRO A 427 11.98 -30.76 -7.27
N ALA A 428 12.36 -30.22 -8.44
CA ALA A 428 13.66 -29.60 -8.69
C ALA A 428 13.63 -28.06 -8.53
N GLY A 429 12.65 -27.55 -7.79
CA GLY A 429 12.41 -26.13 -7.60
C GLY A 429 13.24 -25.49 -6.49
N PRO A 430 13.05 -24.18 -6.27
CA PRO A 430 13.78 -23.46 -5.24
C PRO A 430 13.43 -23.95 -3.84
N ARG A 431 14.42 -23.93 -2.95
CA ARG A 431 14.27 -24.37 -1.57
C ARG A 431 13.71 -23.26 -0.70
N PHE A 432 13.02 -23.65 0.38
CA PHE A 432 12.63 -22.71 1.41
C PHE A 432 13.84 -22.34 2.26
N VAL A 433 13.98 -21.06 2.54
CA VAL A 433 15.08 -20.50 3.33
C VAL A 433 14.51 -19.68 4.48
N LEU A 434 14.94 -19.97 5.70
CA LEU A 434 14.71 -19.12 6.85
C LEU A 434 15.85 -18.10 6.94
N MET A 435 15.52 -16.81 6.98
CA MET A 435 16.52 -15.78 7.24
C MET A 435 16.66 -15.64 8.75
N ARG A 436 17.81 -16.04 9.30
CA ARG A 436 18.15 -15.84 10.70
C ARG A 436 19.07 -14.63 10.84
N PRO A 437 18.88 -13.76 11.84
CA PRO A 437 19.85 -12.73 12.16
C PRO A 437 21.27 -13.30 12.22
N ALA A 438 22.19 -12.71 11.46
CA ALA A 438 23.60 -13.06 11.53
C ALA A 438 24.05 -12.84 12.97
N ARG A 439 24.75 -13.83 13.56
CA ARG A 439 25.07 -13.80 15.00
C ARG A 439 26.05 -12.70 15.41
N HIS A 440 26.52 -11.87 14.48
CA HIS A 440 27.46 -10.78 14.72
C HIS A 440 27.07 -9.55 13.91
N GLY A 441 26.51 -8.55 14.59
CA GLY A 441 26.29 -7.23 14.01
C GLY A 441 25.33 -6.42 14.87
N ALA A 442 25.86 -5.53 15.71
CA ALA A 442 25.05 -4.42 16.20
C ALA A 442 24.53 -3.68 14.96
N VAL A 443 23.21 -3.46 14.87
CA VAL A 443 22.64 -2.51 13.90
C VAL A 443 23.51 -1.27 13.92
N PRO A 444 24.16 -0.83 12.82
CA PRO A 444 25.04 0.33 12.85
C PRO A 444 24.33 1.52 13.53
N LYS A 445 25.08 2.34 14.29
CA LYS A 445 24.54 3.40 15.16
C LYS A 445 23.54 4.35 14.46
N ASP A 446 23.64 4.44 13.13
CA ASP A 446 22.85 5.33 12.27
C ASP A 446 21.85 4.60 11.35
N ARG A 447 21.63 3.28 11.54
CA ARG A 447 20.74 2.50 10.66
C ARG A 447 19.48 2.07 11.40
N THR A 448 18.33 2.31 10.78
CA THR A 448 17.03 1.80 11.24
C THR A 448 16.63 0.66 10.33
N VAL A 449 16.31 -0.49 10.89
CA VAL A 449 15.84 -1.66 10.16
C VAL A 449 14.31 -1.72 10.21
N GLU A 450 13.65 -1.86 9.07
CA GLU A 450 12.19 -1.94 8.98
C GLU A 450 11.69 -3.38 8.77
N PHE A 451 10.68 -3.77 9.55
CA PHE A 451 9.95 -5.02 9.45
C PHE A 451 8.48 -4.73 9.15
N ASP A 452 7.85 -5.44 8.20
CA ASP A 452 6.43 -5.22 7.85
C ASP A 452 5.44 -5.45 9.02
N ARG A 453 5.86 -6.21 10.04
CA ARG A 453 5.09 -6.59 11.23
C ARG A 453 6.03 -6.96 12.37
N LEU A 454 5.51 -7.10 13.58
CA LEU A 454 6.31 -7.49 14.75
C LEU A 454 6.95 -8.90 14.59
N PRO A 455 8.29 -9.02 14.57
CA PRO A 455 8.97 -10.30 14.39
C PRO A 455 9.02 -11.06 15.73
N LEU A 456 7.90 -11.67 16.12
CA LEU A 456 7.72 -12.34 17.42
C LEU A 456 8.86 -13.30 17.79
N GLY A 457 9.21 -14.23 16.90
CA GLY A 457 10.25 -15.22 17.17
C GLY A 457 11.62 -14.61 17.45
N GLN A 458 11.96 -13.52 16.74
CA GLN A 458 13.22 -12.80 16.92
C GLN A 458 13.24 -12.06 18.25
N ILE A 459 12.14 -11.37 18.61
CA ILE A 459 12.03 -10.66 19.90
C ILE A 459 12.08 -11.64 21.07
N LEU A 460 11.42 -12.79 20.97
CA LEU A 460 11.47 -13.83 22.00
C LEU A 460 12.88 -14.42 22.15
N GLY A 461 13.60 -14.60 21.04
CA GLY A 461 15.02 -14.99 21.06
C GLY A 461 15.89 -13.97 21.81
N TRP A 462 15.76 -12.68 21.45
CA TRP A 462 16.47 -11.61 22.15
C TRP A 462 16.10 -11.53 23.63
N LEU A 463 14.81 -11.67 23.95
CA LEU A 463 14.32 -11.66 25.33
C LEU A 463 15.00 -12.75 26.16
N ALA A 464 15.06 -13.98 25.64
CA ALA A 464 15.68 -15.11 26.35
C ALA A 464 17.18 -14.90 26.64
N GLU A 465 17.87 -14.14 25.79
CA GLU A 465 19.31 -13.84 25.92
C GLU A 465 19.61 -12.57 26.72
N ALA A 466 18.59 -11.78 27.04
CA ALA A 466 18.74 -10.48 27.70
C ALA A 466 19.44 -10.59 29.06
N ARG A 467 20.32 -9.62 29.36
CA ARG A 467 21.11 -9.62 30.60
C ARG A 467 20.96 -8.37 31.45
N ARG A 468 20.47 -7.26 30.89
CA ARG A 468 20.44 -5.96 31.59
C ARG A 468 19.03 -5.46 31.77
N SER A 469 18.32 -5.19 30.67
CA SER A 469 17.06 -4.45 30.72
C SER A 469 16.14 -4.85 29.59
N VAL A 470 14.90 -5.18 29.95
CA VAL A 470 13.81 -5.40 29.02
C VAL A 470 12.72 -4.38 29.33
N ARG A 471 12.27 -3.65 28.31
CA ARG A 471 11.13 -2.73 28.40
C ARG A 471 10.12 -3.06 27.31
N ILE A 472 8.89 -3.34 27.70
CA ILE A 472 7.78 -3.62 26.78
C ILE A 472 6.69 -2.59 27.02
N LEU A 473 6.35 -1.80 26.01
CA LEU A 473 5.21 -0.89 25.98
C LEU A 473 4.33 -1.28 24.79
N ASP A 474 3.12 -1.72 25.06
CA ASP A 474 2.12 -1.99 24.03
C ASP A 474 0.71 -1.76 24.59
N THR A 475 -0.28 -1.68 23.71
CA THR A 475 -1.70 -1.52 24.06
C THR A 475 -2.31 -2.84 24.52
N SER A 476 -2.14 -3.89 23.71
CA SER A 476 -2.40 -5.29 24.09
C SER A 476 -1.25 -6.13 23.54
N SER A 477 -0.15 -6.23 24.30
CA SER A 477 1.09 -6.86 23.81
C SER A 477 0.81 -8.26 23.30
N ILE A 478 1.01 -8.46 21.99
CA ILE A 478 0.84 -9.77 21.38
C ILE A 478 1.96 -10.73 21.79
N LEU A 479 3.09 -10.18 22.24
CA LEU A 479 4.26 -10.91 22.68
C LEU A 479 3.97 -11.81 23.89
N ILE A 480 3.02 -11.42 24.75
CA ILE A 480 2.64 -12.14 25.98
C ILE A 480 1.65 -13.29 25.68
N GLY A 481 1.08 -13.30 24.47
CA GLY A 481 0.15 -14.31 23.95
C GLY A 481 -1.16 -13.71 23.43
N GLN A 482 -1.65 -14.19 22.28
CA GLN A 482 -2.93 -13.78 21.68
C GLN A 482 -3.77 -14.98 21.21
N ASP A 483 -5.08 -14.72 21.04
CA ASP A 483 -6.05 -15.56 20.34
C ASP A 483 -6.16 -17.04 20.77
N GLY A 484 -5.62 -17.40 21.94
CA GLY A 484 -5.64 -18.76 22.47
C GLY A 484 -4.46 -19.63 22.05
N ASP A 485 -3.42 -19.05 21.43
CA ASP A 485 -2.17 -19.76 21.19
C ASP A 485 -1.36 -19.85 22.49
N GLU A 486 -1.58 -20.95 23.21
CA GLU A 486 -0.90 -21.22 24.47
C GLU A 486 0.59 -21.52 24.25
N ALA A 487 1.00 -21.95 23.05
CA ALA A 487 2.40 -22.20 22.75
C ALA A 487 3.21 -20.90 22.68
N GLU A 488 2.66 -19.84 22.06
CA GLU A 488 3.28 -18.51 22.06
C GLU A 488 3.36 -17.93 23.47
N ALA A 489 2.30 -18.06 24.27
CA ALA A 489 2.29 -17.62 25.66
C ALA A 489 3.35 -18.35 26.50
N GLN A 490 3.47 -19.68 26.32
CA GLN A 490 4.49 -20.49 26.97
C GLN A 490 5.91 -20.07 26.55
N ALA A 491 6.11 -19.77 25.27
CA ALA A 491 7.40 -19.31 24.75
C ALA A 491 7.80 -17.96 25.35
N PHE A 492 6.85 -17.04 25.52
CA PHE A 492 7.09 -15.78 26.23
C PHE A 492 7.48 -16.00 27.69
N VAL A 493 6.72 -16.82 28.43
CA VAL A 493 7.02 -17.12 29.83
C VAL A 493 8.41 -17.71 29.97
N ALA A 494 8.77 -18.67 29.11
CA ALA A 494 10.10 -19.27 29.10
C ALA A 494 11.22 -18.24 28.81
N ALA A 495 11.03 -17.38 27.81
CA ALA A 495 11.98 -16.33 27.47
C ALA A 495 12.12 -15.29 28.59
N ALA A 496 11.02 -14.88 29.22
CA ALA A 496 11.03 -13.94 30.33
C ALA A 496 11.73 -14.52 31.58
N LEU A 497 11.48 -15.79 31.91
CA LEU A 497 12.18 -16.48 32.99
C LEU A 497 13.68 -16.59 32.72
N ALA A 498 14.08 -16.90 31.48
CA ALA A 498 15.48 -16.93 31.09
C ALA A 498 16.15 -15.55 31.24
N ALA A 499 15.51 -14.48 30.75
CA ALA A 499 15.97 -13.11 30.90
C ALA A 499 16.19 -12.73 32.38
N LEU A 500 15.20 -13.02 33.22
CA LEU A 500 15.23 -12.73 34.65
C LEU A 500 16.31 -13.54 35.37
N GLY A 501 16.48 -14.82 35.01
CA GLY A 501 17.53 -15.70 35.51
C GLY A 501 18.94 -15.26 35.10
N ASN A 502 19.08 -14.65 33.92
CA ASN A 502 20.32 -14.01 33.47
C ASN A 502 20.64 -12.69 34.20
N GLY A 503 19.74 -12.22 35.06
CA GLY A 503 19.91 -10.98 35.81
C GLY A 503 19.37 -9.73 35.11
N ALA A 504 18.57 -9.87 34.04
CA ALA A 504 17.87 -8.73 33.46
C ALA A 504 16.77 -8.19 34.39
N THR A 505 16.41 -6.92 34.23
CA THR A 505 15.19 -6.33 34.80
C THR A 505 14.14 -6.21 33.70
N VAL A 506 12.96 -6.77 33.91
CA VAL A 506 11.85 -6.76 32.95
C VAL A 506 10.78 -5.78 33.42
N ARG A 507 10.52 -4.75 32.61
CA ARG A 507 9.51 -3.71 32.84
C ARG A 507 8.46 -3.75 31.73
N ILE A 508 7.20 -3.89 32.10
CA ILE A 508 6.09 -4.04 31.16
C ILE A 508 5.03 -2.98 31.44
N LEU A 509 4.66 -2.23 30.40
CA LEU A 509 3.56 -1.28 30.35
C LEU A 509 2.46 -1.83 29.46
N LEU A 510 1.28 -1.99 30.05
CA LEU A 510 0.06 -2.37 29.34
C LEU A 510 -0.99 -1.27 29.51
N LEU A 511 -1.85 -1.09 28.49
CA LEU A 511 -2.97 -0.17 28.62
C LEU A 511 -3.93 -0.71 29.68
N ALA A 512 -4.33 0.11 30.64
CA ALA A 512 -5.24 -0.27 31.70
C ALA A 512 -6.58 -0.69 31.08
N PRO A 513 -7.03 -1.94 31.26
CA PRO A 513 -8.30 -2.36 30.71
C PRO A 513 -9.37 -1.49 31.34
N THR A 514 -10.44 -1.22 30.58
CA THR A 514 -11.62 -0.49 31.07
C THR A 514 -11.47 1.04 31.25
N THR A 515 -10.34 1.63 30.87
CA THR A 515 -10.18 3.09 30.76
C THR A 515 -10.80 3.66 29.48
N SER A 516 -11.04 4.98 29.43
CA SER A 516 -11.46 5.66 28.20
C SER A 516 -10.48 5.41 27.05
N ALA A 517 -9.18 5.54 27.28
CA ALA A 517 -8.15 5.21 26.29
C ALA A 517 -8.22 3.75 25.80
N ALA A 518 -8.50 2.79 26.68
CA ALA A 518 -8.70 1.39 26.28
C ALA A 518 -9.97 1.19 25.44
N LEU A 519 -11.05 1.90 25.77
CA LEU A 519 -12.30 1.87 25.02
C LEU A 519 -12.14 2.51 23.64
N GLU A 520 -11.54 3.70 23.58
CA GLU A 520 -11.16 4.40 22.35
C GLU A 520 -10.30 3.48 21.49
N ARG A 521 -9.27 2.85 22.07
CA ARG A 521 -8.41 1.93 21.32
C ARG A 521 -9.17 0.71 20.81
N ALA A 522 -10.03 0.10 21.63
CA ALA A 522 -10.81 -1.07 21.25
C ALA A 522 -11.80 -0.75 20.11
N GLN A 523 -12.43 0.43 20.16
CA GLN A 523 -13.32 0.95 19.11
C GLN A 523 -12.54 1.24 17.84
N GLU A 524 -11.41 1.92 17.98
CA GLU A 524 -10.51 2.27 16.89
C GLU A 524 -10.08 1.03 16.12
N ILE A 525 -9.49 0.02 16.77
CA ILE A 525 -9.03 -1.21 16.10
C ILE A 525 -10.16 -2.21 15.81
N ARG A 526 -11.41 -1.87 16.15
CA ARG A 526 -12.62 -2.70 15.98
C ARG A 526 -12.48 -4.12 16.57
N ASP A 527 -11.81 -4.25 17.71
CA ASP A 527 -11.64 -5.53 18.40
C ASP A 527 -12.49 -5.57 19.69
N PRO A 528 -13.68 -6.22 19.66
CA PRO A 528 -14.54 -6.30 20.84
C PRO A 528 -13.94 -7.13 21.98
N ARG A 529 -12.86 -7.88 21.74
CA ARG A 529 -12.16 -8.70 22.74
C ARG A 529 -10.87 -8.03 23.25
N PHE A 530 -10.58 -6.79 22.86
CA PHE A 530 -9.37 -6.08 23.27
C PHE A 530 -9.15 -6.11 24.79
N ASN A 531 -10.17 -5.75 25.58
CA ASN A 531 -10.09 -5.75 27.04
C ASN A 531 -9.78 -7.15 27.60
N LEU A 532 -10.44 -8.19 27.08
CA LEU A 532 -10.21 -9.57 27.51
C LEU A 532 -8.76 -10.02 27.23
N LYS A 533 -8.15 -9.53 26.15
CA LYS A 533 -6.75 -9.84 25.81
C LYS A 533 -5.79 -9.18 26.77
N VAL A 534 -6.02 -7.91 27.10
CA VAL A 534 -5.24 -7.19 28.12
C VAL A 534 -5.37 -7.88 29.47
N GLU A 535 -6.58 -8.26 29.88
CA GLU A 535 -6.83 -8.99 31.13
C GLU A 535 -6.10 -10.33 31.18
N ARG A 536 -6.13 -11.12 30.10
CA ARG A 536 -5.36 -12.37 30.02
C ARG A 536 -3.86 -12.14 30.14
N ASN A 537 -3.33 -11.08 29.53
CA ASN A 537 -1.92 -10.72 29.68
C ASN A 537 -1.59 -10.38 31.14
N ILE A 538 -2.46 -9.62 31.82
CA ILE A 538 -2.29 -9.30 33.24
C ILE A 538 -2.31 -10.56 34.10
N GLU A 539 -3.25 -11.48 33.86
CA GLU A 539 -3.34 -12.77 34.57
C GLU A 539 -2.05 -13.59 34.41
N ARG A 540 -1.55 -13.72 33.17
CA ARG A 540 -0.29 -14.44 32.89
C ARG A 540 0.92 -13.78 33.56
N LEU A 541 1.00 -12.46 33.53
CA LEU A 541 2.09 -11.73 34.18
C LEU A 541 2.04 -11.84 35.71
N ARG A 542 0.84 -11.89 36.31
CA ARG A 542 0.68 -12.19 37.75
C ARG A 542 1.14 -13.59 38.08
N PHE A 543 0.77 -14.57 37.25
CA PHE A 543 1.19 -15.95 37.42
C PHE A 543 2.72 -16.09 37.32
N LEU A 544 3.33 -15.47 36.31
CA LEU A 544 4.79 -15.38 36.17
C LEU A 544 5.43 -14.75 37.42
N GLY A 545 4.89 -13.63 37.91
CA GLY A 545 5.38 -12.96 39.12
C GLY A 545 5.32 -13.84 40.37
N ALA A 546 4.27 -14.66 40.52
CA ALA A 546 4.15 -15.59 41.63
C ALA A 546 5.14 -16.77 41.58
N GLN A 547 5.66 -17.10 40.39
CA GLN A 547 6.64 -18.17 40.21
C GLN A 547 8.09 -17.73 40.51
N LEU A 548 8.39 -16.42 40.46
CA LEU A 548 9.77 -15.91 40.59
C LEU A 548 10.49 -16.37 41.86
N PRO A 549 9.88 -16.35 43.07
CA PRO A 549 10.54 -16.84 44.28
C PRO A 549 10.93 -18.32 44.19
N GLY A 550 10.12 -19.15 43.52
CA GLY A 550 10.41 -20.57 43.29
C GLY A 550 11.61 -20.80 42.38
N HIS A 551 12.01 -19.81 41.58
CA HIS A 551 13.19 -19.82 40.73
C HIS A 551 14.39 -19.07 41.33
N GLY A 552 14.31 -18.60 42.58
CA GLY A 552 15.37 -17.81 43.20
C GLY A 552 15.57 -16.42 42.57
N ILE A 553 14.53 -15.89 41.93
CA ILE A 553 14.54 -14.59 41.26
C ILE A 553 13.84 -13.57 42.17
N GLU A 554 14.52 -12.45 42.42
CA GLU A 554 13.96 -11.33 43.19
C GLU A 554 12.67 -10.78 42.52
N PRO A 555 11.53 -10.67 43.24
CA PRO A 555 10.28 -10.20 42.67
C PRO A 555 10.36 -8.81 42.03
N GLU A 556 11.27 -7.97 42.51
CA GLU A 556 11.49 -6.60 42.03
C GLU A 556 12.03 -6.53 40.59
N ARG A 557 12.57 -7.65 40.08
CA ARG A 557 13.10 -7.73 38.71
C ARG A 557 12.01 -7.78 37.65
N LEU A 558 10.79 -8.17 38.00
CA LEU A 558 9.63 -8.08 37.12
C LEU A 558 8.68 -6.99 37.60
N GLN A 559 8.56 -5.93 36.82
CA GLN A 559 7.69 -4.80 37.14
C GLN A 559 6.66 -4.63 36.05
N VAL A 560 5.39 -4.68 36.43
CA VAL A 560 4.27 -4.49 35.49
C VAL A 560 3.43 -3.32 35.97
N ARG A 561 3.22 -2.37 35.08
CA ARG A 561 2.43 -1.16 35.33
C ARG A 561 1.39 -0.97 34.23
N LEU A 562 0.30 -0.30 34.59
CA LEU A 562 -0.79 0.05 33.68
C LEU A 562 -0.83 1.55 33.46
N TYR A 563 -0.92 1.97 32.20
CA TYR A 563 -1.10 3.37 31.81
C TYR A 563 -2.52 3.58 31.28
N ASP A 564 -3.00 4.82 31.21
CA ASP A 564 -4.40 5.17 30.90
C ASP A 564 -4.54 6.21 29.78
N GLN A 565 -3.46 6.46 29.05
CA GLN A 565 -3.41 7.36 27.89
C GLN A 565 -2.93 6.58 26.66
N LEU A 566 -3.42 6.92 25.47
CA LEU A 566 -2.95 6.27 24.25
C LEU A 566 -1.46 6.59 24.01
N PRO A 567 -0.59 5.58 23.85
CA PRO A 567 0.79 5.85 23.47
C PRO A 567 0.84 6.33 22.01
N VAL A 568 1.92 7.01 21.64
CA VAL A 568 2.20 7.33 20.23
C VAL A 568 2.83 6.12 19.51
N ILE A 569 3.57 5.29 20.25
CA ILE A 569 4.32 4.14 19.73
C ILE A 569 4.21 2.92 20.67
N SER A 570 4.37 1.72 20.12
CA SER A 570 4.78 0.53 20.85
C SER A 570 6.30 0.45 20.93
N VAL A 571 6.84 -0.06 22.04
CA VAL A 571 8.29 -0.19 22.28
C VAL A 571 8.59 -1.57 22.82
N HIS A 572 9.55 -2.25 22.22
CA HIS A 572 10.15 -3.47 22.74
C HIS A 572 11.66 -3.26 22.76
N GLN A 573 12.19 -2.84 23.90
CA GLN A 573 13.62 -2.66 24.10
C GLN A 573 14.19 -3.85 24.87
N ILE A 574 15.20 -4.48 24.28
CA ILE A 574 15.94 -5.60 24.86
C ILE A 574 17.41 -5.20 24.87
N ASP A 575 17.94 -4.96 26.06
CA ASP A 575 19.28 -4.41 26.30
C ASP A 575 19.54 -3.14 25.49
N ASP A 576 20.39 -3.19 24.46
CA ASP A 576 20.71 -2.01 23.63
C ASP A 576 19.95 -2.00 22.29
N ARG A 577 19.09 -3.00 22.04
CA ARG A 577 18.21 -3.07 20.86
C ARG A 577 16.83 -2.50 21.18
N VAL A 578 16.29 -1.69 20.28
CA VAL A 578 14.96 -1.09 20.41
C VAL A 578 14.15 -1.39 19.16
N MET A 579 13.02 -2.08 19.33
CA MET A 579 12.00 -2.20 18.31
C MET A 579 10.86 -1.23 18.62
N ALA A 580 10.61 -0.28 17.73
CA ALA A 580 9.53 0.69 17.87
C ALA A 580 8.53 0.58 16.72
N GLY A 581 7.24 0.64 17.02
CA GLY A 581 6.17 0.65 16.02
C GLY A 581 5.23 1.80 16.29
N PHE A 582 4.85 2.57 15.26
CA PHE A 582 3.86 3.63 15.44
C PHE A 582 2.47 3.02 15.58
N LEU A 583 1.65 3.55 16.50
CA LEU A 583 0.28 3.08 16.67
C LEU A 583 -0.59 3.69 15.56
N PRO A 584 -0.98 2.91 14.54
CA PRO A 584 -1.77 3.41 13.44
C PRO A 584 -3.24 3.58 13.85
N TYR A 585 -3.95 4.39 13.08
CA TYR A 585 -5.40 4.39 13.11
C TYR A 585 -5.96 3.03 12.66
N ARG A 586 -6.90 2.45 13.43
CA ARG A 586 -7.65 1.21 13.15
C ARG A 586 -6.90 -0.10 12.99
N ARG A 587 -5.58 -0.14 13.18
CA ARG A 587 -4.80 -1.39 13.10
C ARG A 587 -4.07 -1.68 14.40
N ARG A 588 -3.84 -2.97 14.67
CA ARG A 588 -2.98 -3.41 15.78
C ARG A 588 -1.53 -2.99 15.51
N SER A 589 -0.83 -2.51 16.53
CA SER A 589 0.61 -2.17 16.49
C SER A 589 1.42 -3.32 15.89
N SER A 590 1.13 -4.55 16.28
CA SER A 590 1.86 -5.72 15.81
C SER A 590 1.72 -6.05 14.31
N LEU A 591 0.72 -5.51 13.64
CA LEU A 591 0.47 -5.69 12.20
C LEU A 591 0.98 -4.50 11.37
N THR A 592 1.77 -3.61 11.98
CA THR A 592 2.37 -2.47 11.30
C THR A 592 3.87 -2.59 11.18
N SER A 593 4.43 -1.74 10.30
CA SER A 593 5.86 -1.54 10.21
C SER A 593 6.46 -1.31 11.59
N GLN A 594 7.45 -2.15 11.93
CA GLN A 594 8.28 -1.99 13.11
C GLN A 594 9.68 -1.59 12.69
N TYR A 595 10.31 -0.79 13.52
CA TYR A 595 11.61 -0.20 13.28
C TYR A 595 12.57 -0.63 14.38
N GLU A 596 13.55 -1.46 14.04
CA GLU A 596 14.67 -1.77 14.92
C GLU A 596 15.74 -0.68 14.82
N SER A 597 16.25 -0.27 15.96
CA SER A 597 17.33 0.71 16.10
C SER A 597 18.16 0.42 17.35
N GLN A 598 19.34 1.04 17.44
CA GLN A 598 20.09 1.06 18.69
C GLN A 598 19.43 1.99 19.71
N ARG A 599 19.54 1.65 20.99
CA ARG A 599 19.07 2.47 22.12
C ARG A 599 19.57 3.91 22.09
N HIS A 600 20.77 4.15 21.58
CA HIS A 600 21.43 5.47 21.53
C HIS A 600 21.29 6.19 20.17
N SER A 601 20.40 5.70 19.29
CA SER A 601 20.00 6.42 18.08
C SER A 601 18.84 7.37 18.38
N ASP A 602 18.57 8.35 17.52
CA ASP A 602 17.45 9.28 17.70
C ASP A 602 16.10 8.57 17.91
N LEU A 603 15.83 7.52 17.13
CA LEU A 603 14.61 6.71 17.27
C LEU A 603 14.61 5.89 18.57
N GLY A 604 15.77 5.33 18.94
CA GLY A 604 15.94 4.56 20.17
C GLY A 604 15.76 5.42 21.42
N GLU A 605 16.35 6.61 21.45
CA GLU A 605 16.21 7.59 22.54
C GLU A 605 14.77 8.08 22.64
N PHE A 606 14.17 8.47 21.51
CA PHE A 606 12.75 8.83 21.46
C PHE A 606 11.86 7.72 22.04
N ALA A 607 12.10 6.46 21.64
CA ALA A 607 11.30 5.34 22.09
C ALA A 607 11.45 5.05 23.58
N VAL A 608 12.69 5.11 24.10
CA VAL A 608 12.96 4.96 25.54
C VAL A 608 12.33 6.12 26.32
N ASP A 609 12.33 7.35 25.80
CA ASP A 609 11.67 8.49 26.43
C ASP A 609 10.15 8.35 26.45
N GLN A 610 9.53 7.83 25.38
CA GLN A 610 8.09 7.56 25.38
C GLN A 610 7.74 6.51 26.44
N PHE A 611 8.54 5.45 26.54
CA PHE A 611 8.38 4.47 27.61
C PHE A 611 8.50 5.13 28.98
N GLN A 612 9.56 5.92 29.22
CA GLN A 612 9.84 6.51 30.53
C GLN A 612 8.76 7.51 30.95
N ARG A 613 8.29 8.37 30.03
CA ARG A 613 7.19 9.32 30.30
C ARG A 613 5.92 8.62 30.78
N LEU A 614 5.56 7.49 30.14
CA LEU A 614 4.40 6.70 30.57
C LEU A 614 4.70 5.94 31.85
N TRP A 615 5.90 5.38 32.00
CA TRP A 615 6.32 4.60 33.16
C TRP A 615 6.16 5.37 34.48
N ASP A 616 6.54 6.64 34.48
CA ASP A 616 6.51 7.51 35.67
C ASP A 616 5.10 7.85 36.12
N ARG A 617 4.12 7.80 35.20
CA ARG A 617 2.69 8.04 35.47
C ARG A 617 1.88 6.75 35.61
N ALA A 618 2.43 5.63 35.16
CA ALA A 618 1.76 4.34 35.14
C ALA A 618 1.65 3.72 36.55
N ARG A 619 0.56 2.98 36.75
CA ARG A 619 0.14 2.44 38.05
C ARG A 619 0.56 0.98 38.21
N PRO A 620 1.11 0.56 39.37
CA PRO A 620 1.53 -0.83 39.56
C PRO A 620 0.34 -1.80 39.61
N LEU A 621 0.56 -3.05 39.17
CA LEU A 621 -0.46 -4.10 39.24
C LEU A 621 -0.86 -4.50 40.68
N SER A 622 0.01 -4.26 41.66
CA SER A 622 -0.14 -4.71 43.05
C SER A 622 -1.39 -4.14 43.74
N GLY A 623 -1.91 -2.99 43.29
CA GLY A 623 -3.14 -2.37 43.80
C GLY A 623 -4.41 -2.74 43.04
N LEU A 624 -4.36 -3.54 41.97
CA LEU A 624 -5.56 -3.84 41.17
C LEU A 624 -6.17 -5.18 41.57
N ARG A 625 -7.49 -5.32 41.50
CA ARG A 625 -8.24 -6.54 41.86
C ARG A 625 -9.40 -6.76 40.91
N TYR A 626 -9.74 -8.01 40.66
CA TYR A 626 -10.95 -8.35 39.91
C TYR A 626 -12.16 -8.30 40.84
N LEU A 627 -13.15 -7.51 40.45
CA LEU A 627 -14.46 -7.39 41.08
C LEU A 627 -15.52 -7.83 40.10
N THR A 628 -16.32 -8.82 40.47
CA THR A 628 -17.53 -9.17 39.72
C THR A 628 -18.71 -8.42 40.30
N VAL A 629 -19.42 -7.65 39.48
CA VAL A 629 -20.56 -6.81 39.89
C VAL A 629 -21.85 -7.33 39.27
N TRP A 630 -22.88 -7.54 40.09
CA TRP A 630 -24.22 -7.95 39.66
C TRP A 630 -25.21 -6.81 39.90
N THR A 631 -25.80 -6.31 38.81
CA THR A 631 -26.84 -5.27 38.85
C THR A 631 -28.26 -5.85 38.95
N SER A 632 -28.42 -7.16 38.68
CA SER A 632 -29.66 -7.93 38.82
C SER A 632 -29.33 -9.41 39.08
N PRO A 633 -30.16 -10.17 39.83
CA PRO A 633 -29.97 -11.61 40.03
C PRO A 633 -30.12 -12.43 38.74
N THR A 634 -30.81 -11.88 37.75
CA THR A 634 -31.10 -12.58 36.48
C THR A 634 -30.05 -12.31 35.41
N LEU A 635 -29.17 -11.32 35.60
CA LEU A 635 -28.12 -10.98 34.66
C LEU A 635 -26.78 -11.61 35.08
N PRO A 636 -25.94 -12.02 34.11
CA PRO A 636 -24.58 -12.44 34.42
C PRO A 636 -23.81 -11.28 35.06
N GLY A 637 -22.94 -11.61 36.02
CA GLY A 637 -22.07 -10.63 36.66
C GLY A 637 -21.08 -10.03 35.67
N THR A 638 -20.82 -8.73 35.80
CA THR A 638 -19.80 -8.02 35.03
C THR A 638 -18.48 -8.05 35.79
N ARG A 639 -17.49 -8.76 35.26
CA ARG A 639 -16.13 -8.81 35.82
C ARG A 639 -15.35 -7.56 35.41
N LEU A 640 -14.73 -6.89 36.37
CA LEU A 640 -13.99 -5.63 36.19
C LEU A 640 -12.64 -5.71 36.90
N LEU A 641 -11.56 -5.25 36.27
CA LEU A 641 -10.30 -4.99 36.96
C LEU A 641 -10.34 -3.56 37.53
N ILE A 642 -10.31 -3.44 38.85
CA ILE A 642 -10.52 -2.18 39.57
C ILE A 642 -9.40 -1.89 40.56
N ARG A 643 -9.32 -0.63 41.01
CA ARG A 643 -8.53 -0.30 42.21
C ARG A 643 -9.31 -0.77 43.42
N ALA A 644 -8.73 -1.69 44.17
CA ALA A 644 -9.27 -2.12 45.43
C ALA A 644 -8.15 -2.22 46.47
N TRP A 645 -8.42 -1.71 47.66
CA TRP A 645 -7.52 -1.76 48.80
C TRP A 645 -8.30 -2.08 50.06
N ARG A 646 -7.58 -2.51 51.09
CA ARG A 646 -8.19 -2.96 52.33
C ARG A 646 -7.71 -2.08 53.47
N VAL A 647 -8.66 -1.52 54.22
CA VAL A 647 -8.38 -0.81 55.46
C VAL A 647 -9.03 -1.58 56.59
N ARG A 648 -8.21 -2.00 57.55
CA ARG A 648 -8.61 -2.92 58.63
C ARG A 648 -9.20 -4.22 58.06
N ARG A 649 -10.53 -4.37 58.05
CA ARG A 649 -11.24 -5.56 57.55
C ARG A 649 -12.15 -5.28 56.36
N VAL A 650 -12.32 -4.01 55.97
CA VAL A 650 -13.24 -3.57 54.91
C VAL A 650 -12.46 -3.34 53.63
N TRP A 651 -13.02 -3.79 52.51
CA TRP A 651 -12.49 -3.51 51.19
C TRP A 651 -13.09 -2.21 50.66
N TYR A 652 -12.26 -1.38 50.06
CA TYR A 652 -12.63 -0.16 49.38
C TYR A 652 -12.30 -0.29 47.91
N VAL A 653 -13.16 0.26 47.07
CA VAL A 653 -13.05 0.18 45.61
C VAL A 653 -13.22 1.55 44.99
N ALA A 654 -12.50 1.80 43.89
CA ALA A 654 -12.61 3.04 43.12
C ALA A 654 -12.58 2.74 41.61
N SER A 655 -13.71 2.92 40.93
CA SER A 655 -13.86 2.65 39.49
C SER A 655 -15.04 3.42 38.90
N GLU A 656 -14.78 4.19 37.83
CA GLU A 656 -15.82 4.88 37.06
C GLU A 656 -16.88 3.92 36.51
N ARG A 657 -16.46 2.74 36.04
CA ARG A 657 -17.40 1.73 35.53
C ARG A 657 -18.29 1.13 36.60
N VAL A 658 -17.82 1.08 37.86
CA VAL A 658 -18.69 0.68 38.98
C VAL A 658 -19.78 1.73 39.16
N GLU A 659 -19.44 3.02 39.08
CA GLU A 659 -20.42 4.11 39.12
C GLU A 659 -21.41 4.04 37.95
N ASP A 660 -20.94 3.79 36.73
CA ASP A 660 -21.81 3.63 35.55
C ASP A 660 -22.82 2.49 35.71
N LEU A 661 -22.35 1.32 36.18
CA LEU A 661 -23.20 0.16 36.44
C LEU A 661 -24.22 0.45 37.55
N MET A 662 -23.82 1.17 38.60
CA MET A 662 -24.72 1.59 39.66
C MET A 662 -25.78 2.58 39.15
N ALA A 663 -25.37 3.59 38.39
CA ALA A 663 -26.29 4.55 37.78
C ALA A 663 -27.24 3.89 36.76
N GLN A 664 -26.77 2.86 36.04
CA GLN A 664 -27.62 2.08 35.14
C GLN A 664 -28.64 1.24 35.91
N ALA A 665 -28.23 0.57 37.00
CA ALA A 665 -29.12 -0.22 37.85
C ALA A 665 -30.20 0.64 38.54
N GLN A 666 -29.86 1.89 38.89
CA GLN A 666 -30.82 2.86 39.41
C GLN A 666 -31.84 3.28 38.33
N ARG A 667 -31.38 3.58 37.11
CA ARG A 667 -32.24 3.98 35.99
C ARG A 667 -33.22 2.90 35.54
N THR A 668 -32.82 1.62 35.58
CA THR A 668 -33.67 0.50 35.16
C THR A 668 -34.70 0.08 36.21
N GLY A 669 -34.78 0.78 37.36
CA GLY A 669 -35.76 0.47 38.41
C GLY A 669 -35.44 -0.78 39.21
N ALA A 670 -34.32 -1.46 38.95
CA ALA A 670 -33.84 -2.57 39.77
C ALA A 670 -33.58 -2.10 41.22
N ALA A 671 -33.09 -0.88 41.41
CA ALA A 671 -32.86 -0.30 42.73
C ALA A 671 -34.15 0.06 43.52
N GLY A 672 -35.31 0.16 42.86
CA GLY A 672 -36.57 0.58 43.49
C GLY A 672 -37.23 -0.45 44.42
N SER A 673 -36.78 -1.71 44.38
CA SER A 673 -37.34 -2.83 45.16
C SER A 673 -36.45 -3.28 46.33
N GLY A 674 -35.42 -2.49 46.70
CA GLY A 674 -34.42 -2.93 47.69
C GLY A 674 -33.36 -3.87 47.13
N GLN A 675 -33.31 -4.04 45.80
CA GLN A 675 -32.30 -4.86 45.13
C GLN A 675 -30.98 -4.07 45.04
N GLN A 676 -30.09 -4.34 45.98
CA GLN A 676 -28.80 -3.69 46.08
C GLN A 676 -27.80 -4.32 45.09
N VAL A 677 -26.99 -3.48 44.44
CA VAL A 677 -25.91 -3.93 43.56
C VAL A 677 -24.92 -4.75 44.39
N ARG A 678 -24.76 -6.00 44.00
CA ARG A 678 -23.88 -6.97 44.67
C ARG A 678 -22.54 -7.01 43.97
N ALA A 679 -21.48 -7.27 44.73
CA ALA A 679 -20.15 -7.41 44.19
C ALA A 679 -19.34 -8.49 44.92
N ALA A 680 -18.45 -9.19 44.23
CA ALA A 680 -17.54 -10.16 44.82
C ALA A 680 -16.14 -9.92 44.31
N ILE A 681 -15.17 -9.89 45.22
CA ILE A 681 -13.75 -9.75 44.89
C ILE A 681 -13.13 -11.14 44.79
N GLU A 682 -12.44 -11.45 43.70
CA GLU A 682 -12.03 -12.83 43.40
C GLU A 682 -11.06 -13.43 44.44
N GLU A 683 -10.31 -12.60 45.15
CA GLU A 683 -9.39 -13.03 46.19
C GLU A 683 -10.10 -13.44 47.50
N VAL A 684 -11.38 -13.08 47.68
CA VAL A 684 -12.17 -13.45 48.85
C VAL A 684 -13.24 -14.45 48.40
N VAL A 685 -12.82 -15.70 48.31
CA VAL A 685 -13.68 -16.83 47.96
C VAL A 685 -14.91 -16.86 48.89
N GLN A 686 -16.11 -16.95 48.30
CA GLN A 686 -17.42 -17.08 48.97
C GLN A 686 -18.01 -15.84 49.66
N SER A 687 -17.46 -14.63 49.50
CA SER A 687 -18.08 -13.41 50.05
C SER A 687 -18.72 -12.56 48.97
N VAL A 688 -20.04 -12.43 49.01
CA VAL A 688 -20.80 -11.44 48.23
C VAL A 688 -21.02 -10.21 49.13
N PHE A 689 -20.63 -9.05 48.61
CA PHE A 689 -20.69 -7.77 49.29
C PHE A 689 -21.73 -6.88 48.64
N ARG A 690 -22.23 -5.92 49.42
CA ARG A 690 -22.93 -4.74 48.93
C ARG A 690 -21.96 -3.58 48.76
N LEU A 691 -22.13 -2.81 47.69
CA LEU A 691 -21.47 -1.52 47.52
C LEU A 691 -22.17 -0.43 48.38
N SER A 692 -21.42 0.26 49.23
CA SER A 692 -21.91 1.42 50.00
C SER A 692 -22.18 2.63 49.12
N ASP A 693 -22.80 3.67 49.68
CA ASP A 693 -22.72 5.02 49.13
C ASP A 693 -21.26 5.51 49.06
N PRO A 694 -20.94 6.53 48.23
CA PRO A 694 -19.62 7.11 48.18
C PRO A 694 -19.14 7.53 49.57
N VAL A 695 -17.94 7.10 49.91
CA VAL A 695 -17.25 7.45 51.14
C VAL A 695 -16.69 8.86 50.99
N ASP A 696 -16.77 9.67 52.05
CA ASP A 696 -16.23 11.02 52.08
C ASP A 696 -14.83 11.06 52.74
N GLU A 697 -13.92 11.83 52.16
CA GLU A 697 -12.53 11.93 52.60
C GLU A 697 -12.42 12.49 54.02
N ALA A 698 -13.24 13.50 54.36
CA ALA A 698 -13.18 14.17 55.65
C ALA A 698 -13.51 13.23 56.82
N THR A 699 -14.35 12.22 56.57
CA THR A 699 -14.80 11.25 57.58
C THR A 699 -13.97 9.97 57.58
N HIS A 700 -13.19 9.69 56.53
CA HIS A 700 -12.48 8.43 56.34
C HIS A 700 -11.02 8.63 55.90
N ARG A 701 -10.31 9.58 56.51
CA ARG A 701 -8.92 9.92 56.14
C ARG A 701 -7.98 8.69 56.02
N GLU A 702 -8.11 7.70 56.90
CA GLU A 702 -7.31 6.46 56.85
C GLU A 702 -7.47 5.67 55.52
N VAL A 703 -8.61 5.83 54.84
CA VAL A 703 -8.89 5.22 53.54
C VAL A 703 -8.10 5.89 52.42
N TRP A 704 -7.96 7.22 52.47
CA TRP A 704 -7.17 7.98 51.50
C TRP A 704 -5.67 7.87 51.77
N ASP A 705 -5.25 7.82 53.03
CA ASP A 705 -3.84 7.60 53.38
C ASP A 705 -3.34 6.24 52.86
N GLU A 706 -4.14 5.18 53.04
CA GLU A 706 -3.82 3.85 52.53
C GLU A 706 -3.86 3.79 51.00
N PHE A 707 -4.81 4.49 50.37
CA PHE A 707 -4.85 4.65 48.93
C PHE A 707 -3.57 5.33 48.41
N ALA A 708 -3.16 6.45 49.02
CA ALA A 708 -1.95 7.16 48.66
C ALA A 708 -0.69 6.31 48.82
N ARG A 709 -0.64 5.45 49.85
CA ARG A 709 0.46 4.50 50.06
C ARG A 709 0.55 3.46 48.95
N ILE A 710 -0.59 2.91 48.50
CA ILE A 710 -0.62 1.81 47.50
C ILE A 710 -0.41 2.33 46.08
N TYR A 711 -1.02 3.46 45.74
CA TYR A 711 -1.07 3.97 44.37
C TYR A 711 -0.16 5.18 44.14
N SER A 712 0.55 5.66 45.16
CA SER A 712 1.38 6.87 45.10
C SER A 712 0.61 8.09 44.60
N SER A 713 -0.69 8.17 44.91
CA SER A 713 -1.62 9.26 44.53
C SER A 713 -2.56 9.59 45.67
N SER A 714 -2.73 10.86 46.02
CA SER A 714 -3.70 11.27 47.05
C SER A 714 -5.14 11.32 46.52
N ASP A 715 -5.33 11.37 45.20
CA ASP A 715 -6.64 11.47 44.58
C ASP A 715 -7.01 10.18 43.82
N PRO A 716 -8.11 9.51 44.20
CA PRO A 716 -8.66 8.43 43.40
C PRO A 716 -9.26 8.92 42.08
N GLY A 717 -9.67 10.18 41.94
CA GLY A 717 -10.24 10.75 40.72
C GLY A 717 -11.63 10.21 40.36
N VAL A 718 -12.19 9.32 41.19
CA VAL A 718 -13.53 8.74 41.08
C VAL A 718 -14.04 8.47 42.50
N PRO A 719 -15.37 8.37 42.71
CA PRO A 719 -15.95 8.00 44.00
C PRO A 719 -15.35 6.71 44.58
N VAL A 720 -15.12 6.69 45.88
CA VAL A 720 -14.67 5.53 46.63
C VAL A 720 -15.86 4.87 47.30
N ARG A 721 -16.03 3.55 47.16
CA ARG A 721 -17.11 2.79 47.82
C ARG A 721 -16.55 1.69 48.70
N ALA A 722 -17.19 1.43 49.83
CA ALA A 722 -16.89 0.29 50.69
C ALA A 722 -17.67 -0.95 50.24
N LEU A 723 -17.03 -2.12 50.29
CA LEU A 723 -17.65 -3.43 50.17
C LEU A 723 -18.09 -3.88 51.56
N LEU A 724 -19.39 -3.77 51.83
CA LEU A 724 -20.02 -4.15 53.08
C LEU A 724 -20.49 -5.59 52.97
N ALA A 725 -20.14 -6.44 53.93
CA ALA A 725 -20.69 -7.79 53.98
C ALA A 725 -22.22 -7.70 54.12
N ASP A 726 -22.96 -8.50 53.36
CA ASP A 726 -24.38 -8.71 53.65
C ASP A 726 -24.44 -9.32 55.05
N VAL A 727 -24.98 -8.58 56.01
CA VAL A 727 -25.36 -9.14 57.31
C VAL A 727 -26.56 -10.04 57.01
N ILE A 728 -26.32 -11.34 56.84
CA ILE A 728 -27.37 -12.34 56.75
C ILE A 728 -28.10 -12.42 58.10
#